data_AF-T0M0N5-F1
#
_entry.id   AF-T0M0N5-F1
#
_cell.length_a   1.000
_cell.length_b   1.000
_cell.length_c   1.000
_cell.angle_alpha   90.00
_cell.angle_beta   90.00
_cell.angle_gamma   90.00
#
_symmetry.space_group_name_H-M   'P 1'
#
loop_
_entity.id
_entity.type
_entity.pdbx_description
1 polymer ?
#
loop_
_entity_poly.entity_id
_entity_poly.type
_entity_poly.pdbx_seq_one_letter_code
_entity_poly.pdbx_strand_id
1 'polypeptide(L)'
;MLLGHFNVLLSLCCGLAFARPSARPRELPRRQDGPEQTPMCGRIIDAVNKGQRYFYAADAYECLTSVPFHEAMALRFIDYYNTTMQFQSTLAYLKDPPEGYQQPAFDIMQGLEDLKKNVTAGVFKNQYDFEATLQYLVYSVHDAHVDLFAGVLSAFSFASPWPLVTASIDGKEIPKVYFASDVINRRNNITKGIEPYISAVSHINGRPAMDFLTEFAALQSVGMLEPHADWNELMDSPVQDIHGVYSIFAGESTFYPGKTLNFTCEDQTVWETSWAAIYNNPEFTGPLTTGGDFYNFFVLGLLPASYEEVPLPVAFGGQPSGNTSVEEVSDVANGTDGTGATDNWNQASYGAFPKDPDIVQFDLGLYGGGIITGYFYDDISTGVISIPHFEQYDWDFGNFSQSLADFMDGARERGLSHIIVDVQKNYGGSTGIALLLFRELFPGIDPFTGSQRRSHELGNVLGSSTTSIYERWAVGNETQRDNALALMADEWVITTKVNADTGVNFTSWEEYQGPRQEKDENFSLVEEYDLKNPNFHAAAFDGWILNRYLDEDDAERKEAVWAPEDVVILTDGTCSSACAIFVELATTQGGARTVVVGGAPKPGPMQAASGTRGMRMYYSDDLDIDISWARKLNETAKARLPANRNETGIYINYAGFNLRDQLREDDVSTPLQFRYAAADCRLYFTLDNVYNMSALWHDVARAAFEDPSLCVEGSTGYTSRTADGAPKAPPSRSAVRAPSPESATAFTTDYDPISYDGLPAGQPRTGNNVELKVCDPNVQGQCPGGQCKTFPTSCSDGRIRVSVCTNSCAAFSVCDGNLKCDMSSSRPTTESKQQLDPSGDFVTSSQTFGFCPRTDVQLCGTKNPDPVAEDTTTTKSTGTKRGKFAPKVKGGSV
;
A
#
# COMPACT_ATOMS: atom_id res chain seq x y z
N MET A 1 0.56 -22.49 14.73
CA MET A 1 0.98 -21.32 15.54
C MET A 1 1.85 -20.34 14.72
N LEU A 2 1.96 -20.55 13.40
CA LEU A 2 2.39 -19.57 12.41
C LEU A 2 1.37 -19.73 11.27
N LEU A 3 0.34 -18.88 11.23
CA LEU A 3 -0.80 -19.01 10.30
C LEU A 3 -1.66 -17.72 10.31
N GLY A 4 -1.04 -16.58 10.00
CA GLY A 4 -1.67 -15.26 10.09
C GLY A 4 -0.68 -14.12 10.32
N HIS A 5 0.39 -14.09 9.52
CA HIS A 5 1.43 -13.05 9.48
C HIS A 5 1.76 -12.75 8.01
N PHE A 6 0.78 -12.25 7.27
CA PHE A 6 0.87 -11.84 5.85
C PHE A 6 -0.13 -10.70 5.66
N ASN A 7 0.30 -9.53 5.15
CA ASN A 7 -0.49 -8.55 4.35
C ASN A 7 0.00 -7.08 4.43
N VAL A 8 0.04 -6.46 3.24
CA VAL A 8 -0.38 -5.07 2.94
C VAL A 8 0.30 -3.93 3.71
N LEU A 9 1.25 -3.24 3.06
CA LEU A 9 1.67 -1.89 3.44
C LEU A 9 1.84 -0.90 2.26
N LEU A 10 1.52 -1.29 1.01
CA LEU A 10 1.43 -0.35 -0.12
C LEU A 10 0.18 0.55 -0.06
N SER A 11 -0.83 0.17 0.71
CA SER A 11 -2.11 0.89 0.86
C SER A 11 -2.04 2.11 1.82
N LEU A 12 -0.85 2.52 2.26
CA LEU A 12 -0.65 3.43 3.39
C LEU A 12 -1.03 4.91 3.13
N CYS A 13 -1.42 5.26 1.89
CA CYS A 13 -1.93 6.59 1.54
C CYS A 13 -3.44 6.62 1.19
N CYS A 14 -4.14 5.48 1.13
CA CYS A 14 -5.50 5.32 0.60
C CYS A 14 -6.66 5.97 1.42
N GLY A 15 -6.37 6.75 2.46
CA GLY A 15 -7.25 6.82 3.63
C GLY A 15 -8.24 7.98 3.81
N LEU A 16 -8.26 9.04 2.98
CA LEU A 16 -8.85 10.33 3.40
C LEU A 16 -9.53 11.19 2.30
N ALA A 17 -10.79 10.88 1.98
CA ALA A 17 -11.65 11.60 1.01
C ALA A 17 -13.11 11.71 1.54
N PHE A 18 -14.04 12.60 1.13
CA PHE A 18 -14.18 13.66 0.10
C PHE A 18 -14.90 14.91 0.73
N ALA A 19 -15.32 16.02 0.08
CA ALA A 19 -15.56 16.43 -1.32
C ALA A 19 -15.33 17.97 -1.51
N ARG A 20 -15.49 18.54 -2.72
CA ARG A 20 -14.73 19.75 -3.11
C ARG A 20 -15.34 20.78 -4.16
N PRO A 21 -16.18 21.78 -3.78
CA PRO A 21 -16.34 23.07 -4.55
C PRO A 21 -16.86 24.33 -3.74
N SER A 22 -16.73 25.63 -4.10
CA SER A 22 -15.93 26.47 -5.05
C SER A 22 -15.95 27.99 -4.62
N ALA A 23 -14.97 28.85 -5.03
CA ALA A 23 -14.67 30.28 -4.65
C ALA A 23 -13.75 30.70 -3.44
N ARG A 24 -12.58 31.30 -3.77
CA ARG A 24 -11.53 32.06 -2.99
C ARG A 24 -11.01 31.57 -1.61
N PRO A 25 -9.68 31.31 -1.45
CA PRO A 25 -9.08 30.95 -0.17
C PRO A 25 -9.02 32.05 0.89
N ARG A 26 -9.31 31.66 2.14
CA ARG A 26 -9.15 32.48 3.34
C ARG A 26 -7.77 32.25 3.98
N GLU A 27 -7.10 33.31 4.46
CA GLU A 27 -5.74 33.20 5.02
C GLU A 27 -5.64 32.09 6.10
N LEU A 28 -4.74 31.13 5.90
CA LEU A 28 -4.24 30.24 6.94
C LEU A 28 -3.67 31.09 8.10
N PRO A 29 -3.78 30.65 9.37
CA PRO A 29 -3.45 31.47 10.54
C PRO A 29 -2.01 32.00 10.48
N ARG A 30 -1.86 33.33 10.43
CA ARG A 30 -0.55 33.99 10.35
C ARG A 30 0.37 33.58 11.51
N ARG A 31 1.65 33.44 11.18
CA ARG A 31 2.79 33.36 12.12
C ARG A 31 2.65 34.46 13.18
N GLN A 32 2.32 34.08 14.41
CA GLN A 32 2.29 35.01 15.53
C GLN A 32 3.70 35.11 16.13
N ASP A 33 4.42 36.17 15.80
CA ASP A 33 5.68 36.52 16.46
C ASP A 33 5.35 37.22 17.79
N GLY A 34 5.67 36.57 18.92
CA GLY A 34 5.27 36.94 20.29
C GLY A 34 5.96 36.02 21.32
N PRO A 35 6.19 36.44 22.58
CA PRO A 35 7.26 35.90 23.43
C PRO A 35 6.99 34.53 24.06
N GLU A 36 8.09 33.83 24.40
CA GLU A 36 8.15 32.44 24.94
C GLU A 36 7.34 31.43 24.12
N GLN A 37 7.85 31.17 22.91
CA GLN A 37 7.17 30.33 21.93
C GLN A 37 7.45 28.84 22.12
N THR A 38 6.40 28.04 22.16
CA THR A 38 6.46 26.60 21.85
C THR A 38 7.21 26.38 20.53
N PRO A 39 8.17 25.44 20.44
CA PRO A 39 8.82 25.07 19.19
C PRO A 39 7.80 24.60 18.14
N MET A 40 8.17 24.65 16.85
CA MET A 40 7.23 24.38 15.76
C MET A 40 6.59 22.99 15.87
N CYS A 41 7.38 21.97 16.23
CA CYS A 41 6.91 20.63 16.52
C CYS A 41 5.77 20.59 17.56
N GLY A 42 5.94 21.28 18.69
CA GLY A 42 4.91 21.38 19.71
C GLY A 42 3.64 22.08 19.24
N ARG A 43 3.75 23.12 18.39
CA ARG A 43 2.56 23.79 17.81
C ARG A 43 1.80 22.87 16.87
N ILE A 44 2.50 22.07 16.08
CA ILE A 44 1.90 21.07 15.19
C ILE A 44 1.16 20.02 16.03
N ILE A 45 1.78 19.48 17.08
CA ILE A 45 1.13 18.47 17.94
C ILE A 45 -0.04 19.07 18.75
N ASP A 46 0.08 20.31 19.21
CA ASP A 46 -1.03 21.08 19.78
C ASP A 46 -2.23 21.14 18.82
N ALA A 47 -2.00 21.27 17.51
CA ALA A 47 -3.03 21.32 16.50
C ALA A 47 -3.54 19.92 16.08
N VAL A 48 -2.65 18.92 15.98
CA VAL A 48 -2.98 17.49 15.76
C VAL A 48 -3.92 16.96 16.84
N ASN A 49 -3.69 17.33 18.11
CA ASN A 49 -4.55 17.01 19.25
C ASN A 49 -5.91 17.71 19.19
N LYS A 50 -5.99 18.87 18.52
CA LYS A 50 -7.25 19.57 18.18
C LYS A 50 -7.88 19.03 16.87
N GLY A 51 -7.25 18.04 16.22
CA GLY A 51 -7.74 17.38 15.01
C GLY A 51 -7.40 18.09 13.69
N GLN A 52 -6.43 18.99 13.68
CA GLN A 52 -5.81 19.47 12.44
C GLN A 52 -4.89 18.38 11.86
N ARG A 53 -4.80 18.32 10.53
CA ARG A 53 -3.88 17.41 9.80
C ARG A 53 -3.10 18.08 8.68
N TYR A 54 -3.57 19.22 8.19
CA TYR A 54 -2.89 20.01 7.15
C TYR A 54 -2.12 21.17 7.77
N PHE A 55 -0.86 21.33 7.35
CA PHE A 55 0.07 22.36 7.82
C PHE A 55 0.74 23.04 6.62
N TYR A 56 1.43 24.17 6.82
CA TYR A 56 2.35 24.65 5.79
C TYR A 56 3.54 23.69 5.69
N ALA A 57 3.97 23.35 4.47
CA ALA A 57 5.14 22.50 4.25
C ALA A 57 6.40 23.07 4.94
N ALA A 58 6.55 24.40 4.92
CA ALA A 58 7.66 25.09 5.58
C ALA A 58 7.63 24.98 7.12
N ASP A 59 6.46 24.88 7.74
CA ASP A 59 6.33 24.72 9.20
C ASP A 59 6.62 23.27 9.61
N ALA A 60 6.16 22.29 8.83
CA ALA A 60 6.54 20.89 9.00
C ALA A 60 8.06 20.69 8.83
N TYR A 61 8.65 21.32 7.82
CA TYR A 61 10.11 21.31 7.59
C TYR A 61 10.90 22.02 8.70
N GLU A 62 10.40 23.14 9.25
CA GLU A 62 10.99 23.80 10.44
C GLU A 62 10.95 22.88 11.67
N CYS A 63 9.94 22.01 11.80
CA CYS A 63 9.94 20.96 12.83
C CYS A 63 10.93 19.83 12.52
N LEU A 64 10.84 19.19 11.35
CA LEU A 64 11.66 18.02 10.96
C LEU A 64 13.17 18.32 11.04
N THR A 65 13.59 19.50 10.57
CA THR A 65 15.00 19.92 10.61
C THR A 65 15.47 20.41 11.99
N SER A 66 14.57 20.51 12.98
CA SER A 66 14.92 20.75 14.39
C SER A 66 15.20 19.47 15.20
N VAL A 67 14.99 18.29 14.60
CA VAL A 67 15.20 16.99 15.27
C VAL A 67 16.71 16.68 15.34
N PRO A 68 17.27 16.39 16.54
CA PRO A 68 18.71 16.13 16.70
C PRO A 68 19.15 14.86 15.99
N PHE A 69 20.41 14.83 15.53
CA PHE A 69 21.03 13.66 14.90
C PHE A 69 21.90 12.88 15.90
N HIS A 70 21.77 11.55 15.94
CA HIS A 70 22.59 10.68 16.80
C HIS A 70 23.31 9.60 15.97
N GLU A 71 24.62 9.79 15.77
CA GLU A 71 25.50 8.95 14.94
C GLU A 71 25.35 7.44 15.23
N ALA A 72 25.34 7.05 16.51
CA ALA A 72 25.27 5.64 16.92
C ALA A 72 23.96 4.94 16.50
N MET A 73 22.83 5.66 16.42
CA MET A 73 21.55 5.09 16.00
C MET A 73 21.47 4.98 14.47
N ALA A 74 21.95 6.00 13.75
CA ALA A 74 22.09 5.97 12.30
C ALA A 74 22.99 4.82 11.83
N LEU A 75 24.14 4.59 12.50
CA LEU A 75 25.03 3.47 12.18
C LEU A 75 24.38 2.09 12.42
N ARG A 76 23.62 1.93 13.51
CA ARG A 76 22.85 0.69 13.78
C ARG A 76 21.81 0.44 12.70
N PHE A 77 21.09 1.46 12.26
CA PHE A 77 20.11 1.32 11.18
C PHE A 77 20.76 0.95 9.84
N ILE A 78 21.87 1.59 9.48
CA ILE A 78 22.62 1.21 8.26
C ILE A 78 23.02 -0.26 8.32
N ASP A 79 23.52 -0.76 9.45
CA ASP A 79 23.96 -2.16 9.57
C ASP A 79 22.80 -3.16 9.59
N TYR A 80 21.65 -2.79 10.18
CA TYR A 80 20.40 -3.55 10.06
C TYR A 80 19.92 -3.61 8.61
N TYR A 81 19.77 -2.46 7.96
CA TYR A 81 19.18 -2.34 6.63
C TYR A 81 20.09 -2.90 5.53
N ASN A 82 21.41 -2.74 5.65
CA ASN A 82 22.41 -3.45 4.82
C ASN A 82 22.21 -4.98 4.91
N THR A 83 22.04 -5.52 6.14
CA THR A 83 21.77 -6.95 6.36
C THR A 83 20.41 -7.38 5.79
N THR A 84 19.39 -6.53 5.85
CA THR A 84 18.06 -6.78 5.24
C THR A 84 18.14 -6.76 3.71
N MET A 85 18.78 -5.76 3.10
CA MET A 85 18.90 -5.62 1.65
C MET A 85 19.79 -6.70 1.00
N GLN A 86 20.50 -7.53 1.77
CA GLN A 86 21.06 -8.79 1.25
C GLN A 86 19.99 -9.74 0.70
N PHE A 87 18.73 -9.62 1.13
CA PHE A 87 17.64 -10.47 0.66
C PHE A 87 16.91 -9.88 -0.56
N GLN A 88 17.28 -8.67 -1.01
CA GLN A 88 16.86 -8.14 -2.30
C GLN A 88 17.40 -9.02 -3.43
N SER A 89 16.52 -9.49 -4.30
CA SER A 89 16.84 -10.34 -5.44
C SER A 89 17.64 -9.61 -6.53
N THR A 90 17.30 -8.36 -6.82
CA THR A 90 17.71 -7.64 -8.04
C THR A 90 19.14 -7.04 -8.04
N LEU A 91 19.95 -7.24 -6.99
CA LEU A 91 21.17 -6.43 -6.72
C LEU A 91 22.17 -6.36 -7.89
N ALA A 92 22.61 -7.50 -8.44
CA ALA A 92 23.53 -7.52 -9.59
C ALA A 92 22.98 -6.80 -10.83
N TYR A 93 21.68 -6.93 -11.09
CA TYR A 93 21.01 -6.33 -12.24
C TYR A 93 20.79 -4.83 -12.06
N LEU A 94 20.50 -4.36 -10.86
CA LEU A 94 20.40 -2.93 -10.56
C LEU A 94 21.73 -2.20 -10.78
N LYS A 95 22.84 -2.89 -10.45
CA LYS A 95 24.22 -2.40 -10.55
C LYS A 95 24.75 -2.37 -11.98
N ASP A 96 24.44 -3.39 -12.79
CA ASP A 96 24.78 -3.47 -14.21
C ASP A 96 23.51 -3.80 -15.04
N PRO A 97 22.56 -2.86 -15.21
CA PRO A 97 21.29 -3.14 -15.85
C PRO A 97 21.43 -3.25 -17.38
N PRO A 98 20.69 -4.18 -18.02
CA PRO A 98 20.78 -4.45 -19.45
C PRO A 98 20.37 -3.25 -20.32
N GLU A 99 20.70 -3.35 -21.61
CA GLU A 99 20.22 -2.41 -22.62
C GLU A 99 18.68 -2.45 -22.70
N GLY A 100 18.05 -1.27 -22.74
CA GLY A 100 16.61 -1.11 -22.69
C GLY A 100 16.02 -0.81 -21.29
N TYR A 101 16.75 -1.07 -20.20
CA TYR A 101 16.33 -0.59 -18.86
C TYR A 101 16.33 0.95 -18.83
N GLN A 102 15.22 1.57 -18.39
CA GLN A 102 14.99 3.01 -18.57
C GLN A 102 15.48 3.90 -17.42
N GLN A 103 15.74 3.35 -16.24
CA GLN A 103 16.24 4.09 -15.07
C GLN A 103 17.78 4.03 -14.95
N PRO A 104 18.42 4.82 -14.06
CA PRO A 104 19.86 4.76 -13.83
C PRO A 104 20.34 3.38 -13.34
N ALA A 105 21.64 3.11 -13.50
CA ALA A 105 22.28 2.01 -12.79
C ALA A 105 22.62 2.46 -11.37
N PHE A 106 22.40 1.60 -10.37
CA PHE A 106 22.57 1.94 -8.96
C PHE A 106 23.13 0.77 -8.14
N ASP A 107 23.95 1.07 -7.14
CA ASP A 107 24.54 0.10 -6.23
C ASP A 107 24.18 0.50 -4.80
N ILE A 108 23.05 0.00 -4.30
CA ILE A 108 22.57 0.30 -2.94
C ILE A 108 23.57 -0.16 -1.87
N MET A 109 24.33 -1.23 -2.12
CA MET A 109 25.35 -1.72 -1.20
C MET A 109 26.49 -0.70 -1.06
N GLN A 110 26.96 -0.14 -2.18
CA GLN A 110 27.93 0.95 -2.17
C GLN A 110 27.32 2.23 -1.59
N GLY A 111 26.06 2.53 -1.90
CA GLY A 111 25.32 3.68 -1.37
C GLY A 111 25.21 3.69 0.16
N LEU A 112 24.88 2.54 0.77
CA LEU A 112 24.82 2.40 2.23
C LEU A 112 26.20 2.52 2.89
N GLU A 113 27.26 2.00 2.26
CA GLU A 113 28.63 2.20 2.73
C GLU A 113 29.11 3.65 2.61
N ASP A 114 28.68 4.39 1.57
CA ASP A 114 28.98 5.83 1.44
C ASP A 114 28.14 6.68 2.40
N LEU A 115 26.90 6.30 2.68
CA LEU A 115 26.09 6.87 3.77
C LEU A 115 26.79 6.66 5.12
N LYS A 116 27.31 5.46 5.39
CA LYS A 116 28.08 5.14 6.60
C LYS A 116 29.33 6.00 6.76
N LYS A 117 30.07 6.25 5.66
CA LYS A 117 31.20 7.20 5.63
C LYS A 117 30.74 8.62 5.93
N ASN A 118 29.63 9.09 5.35
CA ASN A 118 29.09 10.43 5.62
C ASN A 118 28.63 10.62 7.07
N VAL A 119 28.06 9.58 7.68
CA VAL A 119 27.71 9.56 9.12
C VAL A 119 28.98 9.72 9.98
N THR A 120 29.97 8.84 9.80
CA THR A 120 31.24 8.89 10.59
C THR A 120 32.12 10.11 10.29
N ALA A 121 31.97 10.75 9.13
CA ALA A 121 32.60 12.03 8.81
C ALA A 121 31.86 13.24 9.42
N GLY A 122 30.73 13.02 10.12
CA GLY A 122 29.92 14.06 10.73
C GLY A 122 29.33 15.01 9.70
N VAL A 123 28.85 14.53 8.56
CA VAL A 123 28.21 15.35 7.52
C VAL A 123 26.87 15.90 8.04
N PHE A 124 26.00 15.00 8.52
CA PHE A 124 24.64 15.32 8.98
C PHE A 124 24.62 16.22 10.22
N LYS A 125 23.53 16.99 10.38
CA LYS A 125 23.36 17.99 11.46
C LYS A 125 22.04 17.84 12.22
N ASN A 126 21.02 17.36 11.53
CA ASN A 126 19.70 17.01 12.05
C ASN A 126 19.31 15.64 11.49
N GLN A 127 18.28 15.02 12.05
CA GLN A 127 17.84 13.69 11.64
C GLN A 127 17.26 13.69 10.20
N TYR A 128 16.54 14.73 9.81
CA TYR A 128 15.91 14.83 8.49
C TYR A 128 16.92 14.73 7.34
N ASP A 129 18.06 15.42 7.40
CA ASP A 129 19.09 15.34 6.34
C ASP A 129 19.63 13.91 6.16
N PHE A 130 19.76 13.15 7.26
CA PHE A 130 20.20 11.76 7.22
C PHE A 130 19.13 10.87 6.59
N GLU A 131 17.90 10.93 7.08
CA GLU A 131 16.81 10.08 6.60
C GLU A 131 16.42 10.42 5.16
N ALA A 132 16.42 11.70 4.76
CA ALA A 132 16.20 12.10 3.36
C ALA A 132 17.30 11.58 2.43
N THR A 133 18.56 11.53 2.89
CA THR A 133 19.65 10.92 2.12
C THR A 133 19.46 9.41 2.00
N LEU A 134 19.04 8.74 3.08
CA LEU A 134 18.71 7.32 3.09
C LEU A 134 17.55 6.99 2.16
N GLN A 135 16.42 7.70 2.24
CA GLN A 135 15.24 7.48 1.41
C GLN A 135 15.53 7.70 -0.08
N TYR A 136 16.41 8.66 -0.41
CA TYR A 136 16.87 8.85 -1.78
C TYR A 136 17.66 7.64 -2.31
N LEU A 137 18.39 6.91 -1.47
CA LEU A 137 19.01 5.62 -1.84
C LEU A 137 17.96 4.51 -2.00
N VAL A 138 16.87 4.53 -1.22
CA VAL A 138 15.76 3.57 -1.34
C VAL A 138 15.05 3.75 -2.70
N TYR A 139 14.58 4.96 -3.02
CA TYR A 139 13.92 5.24 -4.30
C TYR A 139 14.84 5.05 -5.52
N SER A 140 16.16 5.25 -5.37
CA SER A 140 17.15 4.94 -6.41
C SER A 140 17.22 3.45 -6.79
N VAL A 141 16.54 2.54 -6.07
CA VAL A 141 16.41 1.12 -6.43
C VAL A 141 15.42 0.90 -7.58
N HIS A 142 14.48 1.84 -7.82
CA HIS A 142 13.45 1.71 -8.87
C HIS A 142 12.74 0.34 -8.85
N ASP A 143 12.25 -0.02 -7.66
CA ASP A 143 11.47 -1.22 -7.37
C ASP A 143 10.42 -0.86 -6.33
N ALA A 144 9.15 -0.80 -6.73
CA ALA A 144 8.04 -0.48 -5.82
C ALA A 144 7.80 -1.52 -4.70
N HIS A 145 8.52 -2.64 -4.66
CA HIS A 145 8.58 -3.49 -3.46
C HIS A 145 9.61 -2.99 -2.42
N VAL A 146 10.54 -2.10 -2.78
CA VAL A 146 11.64 -1.60 -1.96
C VAL A 146 11.32 -0.19 -1.48
N ASP A 147 10.61 -0.10 -0.36
CA ASP A 147 10.20 1.17 0.27
C ASP A 147 10.38 1.12 1.80
N LEU A 148 10.41 2.28 2.43
CA LEU A 148 10.79 2.50 3.81
C LEU A 148 9.96 3.64 4.44
N PHE A 149 9.10 3.30 5.41
CA PHE A 149 8.45 4.29 6.29
C PHE A 149 9.04 4.17 7.70
N ALA A 150 10.15 4.86 7.93
CA ALA A 150 10.84 4.89 9.22
C ALA A 150 11.07 6.33 9.69
N GLY A 151 11.41 6.49 10.97
CA GLY A 151 11.94 7.75 11.50
C GLY A 151 11.02 8.96 11.36
N VAL A 152 11.62 10.16 11.28
CA VAL A 152 10.89 11.42 11.14
C VAL A 152 10.28 11.63 9.76
N LEU A 153 10.80 11.01 8.70
CA LEU A 153 10.14 11.09 7.38
C LEU A 153 8.73 10.51 7.40
N SER A 154 8.47 9.47 8.22
CA SER A 154 7.11 8.91 8.37
C SER A 154 6.08 9.87 8.98
N ALA A 155 6.50 11.02 9.55
CA ALA A 155 5.59 11.95 10.21
C ALA A 155 4.75 12.82 9.24
N PHE A 156 5.26 13.12 8.04
CA PHE A 156 4.56 13.97 7.07
C PHE A 156 4.86 13.60 5.62
N SER A 157 3.86 13.77 4.75
CA SER A 157 4.05 13.95 3.30
C SER A 157 3.74 15.38 2.89
N PHE A 158 4.14 15.77 1.68
CA PHE A 158 3.95 17.10 1.11
C PHE A 158 2.93 17.10 -0.04
N ALA A 159 2.24 18.23 -0.20
CA ALA A 159 0.99 18.31 -0.96
C ALA A 159 0.85 19.65 -1.70
N SER A 160 0.58 19.61 -3.01
CA SER A 160 -0.03 20.74 -3.71
C SER A 160 -1.51 20.80 -3.35
N PRO A 161 -2.06 21.96 -2.94
CA PRO A 161 -3.50 22.09 -2.69
C PRO A 161 -4.35 21.98 -3.97
N TRP A 162 -3.71 22.07 -5.15
CA TRP A 162 -4.31 21.97 -6.49
C TRP A 162 -3.66 20.82 -7.27
N PRO A 163 -4.39 19.72 -7.51
CA PRO A 163 -3.91 18.64 -8.35
C PRO A 163 -3.86 18.99 -9.83
N LEU A 164 -3.08 18.23 -10.60
CA LEU A 164 -2.83 18.45 -12.02
C LEU A 164 -3.15 17.21 -12.84
N VAL A 165 -3.57 17.40 -14.08
CA VAL A 165 -3.70 16.35 -15.10
C VAL A 165 -2.98 16.77 -16.39
N THR A 166 -2.44 15.80 -17.13
CA THR A 166 -2.00 16.04 -18.52
C THR A 166 -3.02 15.54 -19.51
N ALA A 167 -3.42 16.41 -20.44
CA ALA A 167 -4.39 16.08 -21.48
C ALA A 167 -4.02 16.72 -22.84
N SER A 168 -4.22 15.96 -23.92
CA SER A 168 -4.23 16.45 -25.28
C SER A 168 -5.58 17.08 -25.62
N ILE A 169 -5.62 17.99 -26.60
CA ILE A 169 -6.86 18.60 -27.08
C ILE A 169 -7.62 17.73 -28.10
N ASP A 170 -6.93 16.79 -28.74
CA ASP A 170 -7.44 15.94 -29.83
C ASP A 170 -6.90 14.50 -29.81
N GLY A 171 -6.05 14.15 -28.83
CA GLY A 171 -5.34 12.87 -28.74
C GLY A 171 -4.08 12.79 -29.60
N LYS A 172 -3.70 13.86 -30.31
CA LYS A 172 -2.54 13.92 -31.22
C LYS A 172 -1.56 15.03 -30.90
N GLU A 173 -2.04 16.23 -30.60
CA GLU A 173 -1.17 17.27 -30.05
C GLU A 173 -0.56 16.82 -28.71
N ILE A 174 0.66 17.27 -28.45
CA ILE A 174 1.39 16.96 -27.23
C ILE A 174 0.58 17.43 -26.01
N PRO A 175 0.29 16.54 -25.02
CA PRO A 175 -0.55 16.90 -23.88
C PRO A 175 0.00 18.10 -23.11
N LYS A 176 -0.89 18.99 -22.69
CA LYS A 176 -0.60 20.10 -21.79
C LYS A 176 -1.06 19.79 -20.37
N VAL A 177 -0.50 20.52 -19.41
CA VAL A 177 -0.84 20.43 -17.99
C VAL A 177 -2.04 21.33 -17.68
N TYR A 178 -3.03 20.81 -16.97
CA TYR A 178 -4.23 21.54 -16.51
C TYR A 178 -4.49 21.25 -15.03
N PHE A 179 -5.21 22.14 -14.34
CA PHE A 179 -5.75 21.82 -13.01
C PHE A 179 -6.87 20.77 -13.15
N ALA A 180 -6.84 19.71 -12.32
CA ALA A 180 -7.85 18.65 -12.37
C ALA A 180 -9.28 19.19 -12.21
N SER A 181 -9.45 20.16 -11.30
CA SER A 181 -10.71 20.88 -11.06
C SER A 181 -11.30 21.52 -12.31
N ASP A 182 -10.46 22.05 -13.20
CA ASP A 182 -10.92 22.79 -14.37
C ASP A 182 -11.44 21.83 -15.44
N VAL A 183 -10.81 20.66 -15.58
CA VAL A 183 -11.26 19.59 -16.49
C VAL A 183 -12.55 18.93 -15.97
N ILE A 184 -12.64 18.66 -14.66
CA ILE A 184 -13.88 18.16 -14.03
C ILE A 184 -15.02 19.18 -14.21
N ASN A 185 -14.76 20.47 -13.98
CA ASN A 185 -15.73 21.55 -14.19
C ASN A 185 -16.12 21.71 -15.67
N ARG A 186 -15.19 21.50 -16.61
CA ARG A 186 -15.45 21.49 -18.05
C ARG A 186 -16.42 20.37 -18.41
N ARG A 187 -16.09 19.11 -18.11
CA ARG A 187 -16.96 17.94 -18.33
C ARG A 187 -18.36 18.13 -17.72
N ASN A 188 -18.42 18.66 -16.50
CA ASN A 188 -19.67 18.94 -15.77
C ASN A 188 -20.50 20.10 -16.35
N ASN A 189 -19.98 20.90 -17.28
CA ASN A 189 -20.72 21.99 -17.93
C ASN A 189 -21.03 21.71 -19.40
N ILE A 190 -20.21 20.89 -20.09
CA ILE A 190 -20.50 20.40 -21.46
C ILE A 190 -21.82 19.61 -21.48
N THR A 191 -22.04 18.76 -20.48
CA THR A 191 -23.31 18.05 -20.24
C THR A 191 -24.52 18.97 -20.01
N LYS A 192 -24.29 20.29 -19.81
CA LYS A 192 -25.32 21.34 -19.69
C LYS A 192 -25.37 22.27 -20.91
N GLY A 193 -24.63 21.96 -21.98
CA GLY A 193 -24.54 22.76 -23.19
C GLY A 193 -23.64 24.00 -23.10
N ILE A 194 -22.68 24.02 -22.16
CA ILE A 194 -21.72 25.11 -21.98
C ILE A 194 -20.29 24.55 -22.08
N GLU A 195 -19.51 25.06 -23.02
CA GLU A 195 -18.08 24.77 -23.16
C GLU A 195 -17.27 25.88 -22.45
N PRO A 196 -16.80 25.69 -21.21
CA PRO A 196 -15.95 26.68 -20.55
C PRO A 196 -14.52 26.60 -21.09
N TYR A 197 -13.94 27.75 -21.40
CA TYR A 197 -12.50 27.85 -21.67
C TYR A 197 -11.70 27.50 -20.40
N ILE A 198 -10.68 26.65 -20.56
CA ILE A 198 -9.69 26.32 -19.53
C ILE A 198 -8.29 26.66 -20.08
N SER A 199 -7.39 27.14 -19.22
CA SER A 199 -6.03 27.53 -19.62
C SER A 199 -5.00 26.54 -19.09
N ALA A 200 -4.05 26.16 -19.94
CA ALA A 200 -2.98 25.24 -19.54
C ALA A 200 -1.96 25.95 -18.63
N VAL A 201 -1.40 25.21 -17.67
CA VAL A 201 -0.28 25.65 -16.83
C VAL A 201 0.98 25.68 -17.68
N SER A 202 1.55 26.88 -17.88
CA SER A 202 2.76 27.07 -18.68
C SER A 202 4.04 27.04 -17.84
N HIS A 203 3.99 27.58 -16.62
CA HIS A 203 5.12 27.66 -15.70
C HIS A 203 4.72 27.33 -14.26
N ILE A 204 5.64 26.73 -13.52
CA ILE A 204 5.56 26.51 -12.07
C ILE A 204 6.81 27.13 -11.43
N ASN A 205 6.63 27.98 -10.42
CA ASN A 205 7.70 28.74 -9.75
C ASN A 205 8.63 29.49 -10.74
N GLY A 206 8.08 29.99 -11.85
CA GLY A 206 8.81 30.69 -12.91
C GLY A 206 9.65 29.80 -13.84
N ARG A 207 9.68 28.47 -13.63
CA ARG A 207 10.25 27.48 -14.53
C ARG A 207 9.18 26.95 -15.49
N PRO A 208 9.51 26.49 -16.71
CA PRO A 208 8.53 25.79 -17.56
C PRO A 208 7.91 24.62 -16.80
N ALA A 209 6.59 24.50 -16.85
CA ALA A 209 5.85 23.51 -16.04
C ALA A 209 6.34 22.08 -16.32
N MET A 210 6.64 21.78 -17.58
CA MET A 210 7.18 20.50 -18.02
C MET A 210 8.51 20.11 -17.37
N ASP A 211 9.48 21.03 -17.37
CA ASP A 211 10.80 20.80 -16.79
C ASP A 211 10.69 20.60 -15.26
N PHE A 212 9.88 21.44 -14.60
CA PHE A 212 9.62 21.34 -13.16
C PHE A 212 9.02 19.99 -12.79
N LEU A 213 7.93 19.59 -13.46
CA LEU A 213 7.21 18.35 -13.16
C LEU A 213 8.04 17.11 -13.51
N THR A 214 8.90 17.19 -14.52
CA THR A 214 9.78 16.07 -14.91
C THR A 214 10.87 15.81 -13.86
N GLU A 215 11.49 16.86 -13.31
CA GLU A 215 12.43 16.72 -12.19
C GLU A 215 11.72 16.32 -10.89
N PHE A 216 10.50 16.80 -10.67
CA PHE A 216 9.69 16.47 -9.49
C PHE A 216 9.26 15.00 -9.50
N ALA A 217 8.79 14.48 -10.63
CA ALA A 217 8.48 13.06 -10.80
C ALA A 217 9.69 12.17 -10.48
N ALA A 218 10.87 12.53 -11.01
CA ALA A 218 12.10 11.77 -10.79
C ALA A 218 12.59 11.83 -9.33
N LEU A 219 12.34 12.93 -8.60
CA LEU A 219 12.67 13.03 -7.17
C LEU A 219 11.71 12.23 -6.28
N GLN A 220 10.41 12.28 -6.57
CA GLN A 220 9.37 11.72 -5.71
C GLN A 220 8.92 10.29 -6.12
N SER A 221 9.50 9.71 -7.17
CA SER A 221 9.14 8.35 -7.62
C SER A 221 9.44 7.31 -6.54
N VAL A 222 8.39 6.64 -6.08
CA VAL A 222 8.46 5.51 -5.15
C VAL A 222 8.98 4.21 -5.79
N GLY A 223 9.43 4.26 -7.06
CA GLY A 223 10.19 3.18 -7.69
C GLY A 223 9.61 2.62 -8.99
N MET A 224 9.08 3.47 -9.88
CA MET A 224 8.65 3.01 -11.21
C MET A 224 9.85 2.79 -12.15
N LEU A 225 9.67 1.87 -13.11
CA LEU A 225 10.67 1.41 -14.07
C LEU A 225 10.88 2.32 -15.29
N GLU A 226 10.06 3.36 -15.50
CA GLU A 226 10.29 4.35 -16.54
C GLU A 226 9.70 5.74 -16.24
N PRO A 227 10.29 6.83 -16.80
CA PRO A 227 9.79 8.21 -16.66
C PRO A 227 8.37 8.49 -17.17
N HIS A 228 7.76 7.57 -17.92
CA HIS A 228 6.36 7.69 -18.31
C HIS A 228 5.39 7.24 -17.20
N ALA A 229 5.74 6.23 -16.40
CA ALA A 229 4.96 5.83 -15.24
C ALA A 229 5.19 6.77 -14.06
N ASP A 230 6.45 7.23 -13.85
CA ASP A 230 6.76 8.33 -12.91
C ASP A 230 5.86 9.57 -13.15
N TRP A 231 5.59 9.87 -14.43
CA TRP A 231 4.69 10.98 -14.81
C TRP A 231 3.21 10.70 -14.53
N ASN A 232 2.74 9.46 -14.68
CA ASN A 232 1.35 9.10 -14.40
C ASN A 232 1.07 9.01 -12.89
N GLU A 233 2.05 8.71 -12.05
CA GLU A 233 1.91 8.85 -10.58
C GLU A 233 1.87 10.31 -10.11
N LEU A 234 2.48 11.22 -10.87
CA LEU A 234 2.45 12.66 -10.58
C LEU A 234 1.08 13.31 -10.86
N MET A 235 0.28 12.74 -11.76
CA MET A 235 -1.00 13.31 -12.21
C MET A 235 -2.20 12.69 -11.47
N ASP A 236 -3.24 13.48 -11.28
CA ASP A 236 -4.53 13.02 -10.73
C ASP A 236 -5.22 12.02 -11.68
N SER A 237 -5.91 11.04 -11.09
CA SER A 237 -6.64 10.01 -11.80
C SER A 237 -7.99 9.70 -11.13
N PRO A 238 -9.09 9.54 -11.89
CA PRO A 238 -10.36 9.07 -11.35
C PRO A 238 -10.28 7.66 -10.75
N VAL A 239 -9.20 6.90 -11.01
CA VAL A 239 -8.94 5.61 -10.36
C VAL A 239 -8.28 5.79 -8.98
N GLN A 240 -7.43 6.81 -8.81
CA GLN A 240 -6.90 7.21 -7.50
C GLN A 240 -8.02 7.73 -6.59
N ASP A 241 -8.98 8.48 -7.14
CA ASP A 241 -10.17 8.92 -6.40
C ASP A 241 -11.00 7.75 -5.80
N ILE A 242 -11.06 6.59 -6.47
CA ILE A 242 -11.77 5.40 -5.94
C ILE A 242 -10.92 4.52 -5.03
N HIS A 243 -9.60 4.76 -4.96
CA HIS A 243 -8.74 4.25 -3.89
C HIS A 243 -8.73 5.13 -2.65
N GLY A 244 -9.10 6.42 -2.76
CA GLY A 244 -8.95 7.39 -1.68
C GLY A 244 -7.51 7.88 -1.44
N VAL A 245 -6.60 7.58 -2.36
CA VAL A 245 -5.21 8.08 -2.42
C VAL A 245 -5.17 9.49 -3.03
N TYR A 246 -4.00 10.13 -2.98
CA TYR A 246 -3.72 11.34 -3.75
C TYR A 246 -2.80 11.02 -4.93
N SER A 247 -2.68 11.92 -5.91
CA SER A 247 -1.51 11.91 -6.79
C SER A 247 -0.25 12.36 -6.02
N ILE A 248 0.94 11.94 -6.48
CA ILE A 248 2.21 12.32 -5.82
C ILE A 248 2.35 13.85 -5.70
N PHE A 249 1.85 14.60 -6.68
CA PHE A 249 1.82 16.06 -6.63
C PHE A 249 0.86 16.62 -5.58
N ALA A 250 -0.26 15.94 -5.32
CA ALA A 250 -1.35 16.43 -4.48
C ALA A 250 -1.29 16.00 -3.01
N GLY A 251 -0.59 14.91 -2.67
CA GLY A 251 -0.53 14.43 -1.28
C GLY A 251 0.61 13.50 -0.88
N GLU A 252 1.33 12.90 -1.84
CA GLU A 252 2.23 11.75 -1.56
C GLU A 252 3.71 12.07 -1.83
N SER A 253 4.07 13.35 -1.90
CA SER A 253 5.47 13.76 -2.04
C SER A 253 6.26 13.58 -0.74
N THR A 254 7.27 12.72 -0.73
CA THR A 254 8.12 12.42 0.45
C THR A 254 9.15 13.51 0.73
N PHE A 255 9.79 14.08 -0.29
CA PHE A 255 10.80 15.13 -0.13
C PHE A 255 10.18 16.52 -0.11
N TYR A 256 10.70 17.40 0.75
CA TYR A 256 10.21 18.78 0.88
C TYR A 256 10.33 19.57 -0.45
N PRO A 257 9.20 20.02 -1.05
CA PRO A 257 9.18 20.65 -2.38
C PRO A 257 9.44 22.17 -2.35
N GLY A 258 10.00 22.69 -1.26
CA GLY A 258 10.24 24.11 -1.04
C GLY A 258 9.03 24.88 -0.48
N LYS A 259 9.20 26.20 -0.32
CA LYS A 259 8.25 27.05 0.42
C LYS A 259 7.08 27.60 -0.39
N THR A 260 7.31 27.91 -1.66
CA THR A 260 6.38 28.66 -2.51
C THR A 260 5.89 27.81 -3.66
N LEU A 261 4.63 28.00 -4.06
CA LEU A 261 4.03 27.34 -5.20
C LEU A 261 3.22 28.36 -6.02
N ASN A 262 3.85 28.89 -7.07
CA ASN A 262 3.24 29.79 -8.05
C ASN A 262 2.99 29.03 -9.36
N PHE A 263 1.81 29.18 -9.94
CA PHE A 263 1.47 28.70 -11.28
C PHE A 263 1.19 29.90 -12.21
N THR A 264 1.68 29.84 -13.45
CA THR A 264 1.35 30.82 -14.49
C THR A 264 0.78 30.10 -15.71
N CYS A 265 -0.46 30.41 -16.08
CA CYS A 265 -1.16 29.79 -17.20
C CYS A 265 -0.87 30.49 -18.54
N GLU A 266 -1.19 29.84 -19.67
CA GLU A 266 -0.96 30.37 -21.02
C GLU A 266 -1.69 31.71 -21.26
N ASP A 267 -2.88 31.89 -20.68
CA ASP A 267 -3.67 33.13 -20.70
C ASP A 267 -3.09 34.29 -19.86
N GLN A 268 -1.93 34.08 -19.23
CA GLN A 268 -1.27 34.97 -18.28
C GLN A 268 -1.98 35.11 -16.92
N THR A 269 -2.95 34.25 -16.60
CA THR A 269 -3.47 34.12 -15.23
C THR A 269 -2.39 33.54 -14.32
N VAL A 270 -2.15 34.18 -13.18
CA VAL A 270 -1.18 33.76 -12.16
C VAL A 270 -1.91 33.36 -10.89
N TRP A 271 -1.60 32.17 -10.38
CA TRP A 271 -2.14 31.63 -9.14
C TRP A 271 -1.00 31.44 -8.13
N GLU A 272 -1.11 32.07 -6.96
CA GLU A 272 -0.14 31.97 -5.87
C GLU A 272 -0.71 31.17 -4.71
N THR A 273 0.06 30.18 -4.24
CA THR A 273 -0.23 29.38 -3.05
C THR A 273 1.07 28.91 -2.38
N SER A 274 0.94 28.11 -1.33
CA SER A 274 2.04 27.45 -0.64
C SER A 274 1.87 25.94 -0.74
N TRP A 275 2.99 25.22 -0.71
CA TRP A 275 2.98 23.79 -0.43
C TRP A 275 2.42 23.53 0.98
N ALA A 276 1.58 22.50 1.08
CA ALA A 276 1.09 21.98 2.35
C ALA A 276 1.91 20.75 2.77
N ALA A 277 1.84 20.41 4.05
CA ALA A 277 2.21 19.10 4.59
C ALA A 277 0.98 18.44 5.21
N ILE A 278 0.85 17.14 5.01
CA ILE A 278 -0.14 16.27 5.66
C ILE A 278 0.56 15.57 6.82
N TYR A 279 -0.05 15.54 7.99
CA TYR A 279 0.46 14.80 9.15
C TYR A 279 -0.08 13.37 9.14
N ASN A 280 0.82 12.40 8.97
CA ASN A 280 0.44 11.04 8.55
C ASN A 280 0.22 10.07 9.72
N ASN A 281 0.76 10.36 10.90
CA ASN A 281 0.66 9.46 12.06
C ASN A 281 -0.79 9.38 12.60
N PRO A 282 -1.45 8.19 12.56
CA PRO A 282 -2.84 8.04 13.00
C PRO A 282 -2.97 7.94 14.53
N GLU A 283 -1.89 7.57 15.23
CA GLU A 283 -1.87 7.37 16.67
C GLU A 283 -1.83 8.69 17.46
N PHE A 284 -2.27 8.66 18.71
CA PHE A 284 -1.99 9.73 19.66
C PHE A 284 -0.52 9.67 20.09
N THR A 285 0.21 10.77 19.99
CA THR A 285 1.66 10.83 20.30
C THR A 285 1.98 11.14 21.76
N GLY A 286 1.00 11.54 22.55
CA GLY A 286 1.26 12.29 23.78
C GLY A 286 1.76 13.73 23.49
N PRO A 287 2.23 14.44 24.53
CA PRO A 287 2.61 15.85 24.45
C PRO A 287 4.05 16.03 23.92
N LEU A 288 4.30 15.78 22.63
CA LEU A 288 5.58 16.14 22.02
C LEU A 288 5.66 17.67 21.86
N THR A 289 6.77 18.29 22.30
CA THR A 289 6.92 19.75 22.30
C THR A 289 8.15 20.26 21.53
N THR A 290 9.20 19.45 21.45
CA THR A 290 10.52 19.78 20.88
C THR A 290 10.89 18.81 19.74
N GLY A 291 11.95 19.14 18.99
CA GLY A 291 12.58 18.20 18.08
C GLY A 291 13.15 16.95 18.78
N GLY A 292 13.55 17.06 20.05
CA GLY A 292 13.98 15.91 20.87
C GLY A 292 12.83 14.97 21.23
N ASP A 293 11.63 15.50 21.46
CA ASP A 293 10.43 14.67 21.67
C ASP A 293 10.03 13.95 20.38
N PHE A 294 10.16 14.61 19.23
CA PHE A 294 10.01 13.98 17.92
C PHE A 294 11.07 12.89 17.67
N TYR A 295 12.33 13.11 18.06
CA TYR A 295 13.37 12.08 18.00
C TYR A 295 12.96 10.85 18.81
N ASN A 296 12.53 11.04 20.07
CA ASN A 296 12.12 9.94 20.93
C ASN A 296 10.92 9.16 20.35
N PHE A 297 9.89 9.84 19.86
CA PHE A 297 8.68 9.17 19.36
C PHE A 297 8.86 8.53 17.97
N PHE A 298 9.38 9.28 17.00
CA PHE A 298 9.46 8.85 15.60
C PHE A 298 10.74 8.07 15.28
N VAL A 299 11.87 8.41 15.91
CA VAL A 299 13.16 7.74 15.62
C VAL A 299 13.41 6.59 16.59
N LEU A 300 13.22 6.78 17.90
CA LEU A 300 13.44 5.69 18.87
C LEU A 300 12.21 4.82 19.13
N GLY A 301 11.02 5.24 18.68
CA GLY A 301 9.78 4.50 18.93
C GLY A 301 9.36 4.49 20.40
N LEU A 302 9.65 5.56 21.15
CA LEU A 302 9.39 5.66 22.59
C LEU A 302 8.23 6.62 22.89
N LEU A 303 7.37 6.22 23.83
CA LEU A 303 6.31 7.07 24.37
C LEU A 303 6.90 8.12 25.34
N PRO A 304 6.37 9.37 25.34
CA PRO A 304 6.73 10.36 26.35
C PRO A 304 6.48 9.86 27.78
N ALA A 305 7.31 10.28 28.74
CA ALA A 305 7.14 9.88 30.14
C ALA A 305 5.77 10.30 30.75
N SER A 306 5.15 11.34 30.20
CA SER A 306 3.83 11.85 30.58
C SER A 306 2.68 11.32 29.70
N TYR A 307 2.91 10.29 28.87
CA TYR A 307 1.90 9.74 27.95
C TYR A 307 0.64 9.23 28.68
N GLU A 308 0.81 8.56 29.83
CA GLU A 308 -0.30 8.12 30.68
C GLU A 308 -0.96 9.26 31.47
N GLU A 309 -0.30 10.42 31.60
CA GLU A 309 -0.77 11.57 32.39
C GLU A 309 -1.67 12.53 31.58
N VAL A 310 -1.60 12.48 30.24
CA VAL A 310 -2.37 13.35 29.35
C VAL A 310 -3.66 12.64 28.90
N PRO A 311 -4.85 13.25 29.07
CA PRO A 311 -6.09 12.66 28.60
C PRO A 311 -6.11 12.56 27.07
N LEU A 312 -6.57 11.41 26.55
CA LEU A 312 -6.75 11.17 25.12
C LEU A 312 -7.60 12.29 24.50
N PRO A 313 -7.14 13.01 23.45
CA PRO A 313 -7.93 14.07 22.83
C PRO A 313 -9.16 13.55 22.07
N VAL A 314 -10.19 14.39 21.92
CA VAL A 314 -11.40 14.08 21.13
C VAL A 314 -11.05 13.75 19.67
N ALA A 315 -9.95 14.30 19.13
CA ALA A 315 -9.41 13.96 17.81
C ALA A 315 -9.02 12.47 17.66
N PHE A 316 -8.66 11.80 18.75
CA PHE A 316 -8.38 10.36 18.81
C PHE A 316 -9.49 9.60 19.55
N GLY A 317 -10.69 10.20 19.61
CA GLY A 317 -11.91 9.61 20.18
C GLY A 317 -12.03 9.69 21.71
N GLY A 318 -11.22 10.52 22.37
CA GLY A 318 -11.41 10.87 23.79
C GLY A 318 -12.74 11.56 24.09
N GLN A 319 -13.07 11.68 25.38
CA GLN A 319 -14.32 12.28 25.85
C GLN A 319 -14.18 13.80 26.05
N PRO A 320 -15.23 14.61 25.81
CA PRO A 320 -15.18 16.06 26.00
C PRO A 320 -14.94 16.48 27.46
N SER A 321 -14.01 17.41 27.67
CA SER A 321 -13.62 17.91 29.00
C SER A 321 -14.62 18.90 29.60
N GLY A 322 -15.81 18.43 29.99
CA GLY A 322 -16.80 19.29 30.64
C GLY A 322 -18.02 18.54 31.19
N ASN A 323 -18.60 19.06 32.28
CA ASN A 323 -19.76 18.46 32.95
C ASN A 323 -21.10 18.76 32.23
N THR A 324 -21.07 18.77 30.90
CA THR A 324 -22.26 18.76 30.03
C THR A 324 -22.79 17.33 29.97
N SER A 325 -24.01 17.13 30.45
CA SER A 325 -24.73 15.88 30.24
C SER A 325 -25.04 15.72 28.76
N VAL A 326 -24.18 14.98 28.05
CA VAL A 326 -24.54 14.39 26.76
C VAL A 326 -25.72 13.46 27.05
N GLU A 327 -26.86 13.68 26.39
CA GLU A 327 -27.96 12.72 26.47
C GLU A 327 -27.44 11.40 25.87
N GLU A 328 -27.63 10.29 26.61
CA GLU A 328 -27.41 8.97 26.04
C GLU A 328 -28.39 8.78 24.89
N VAL A 329 -27.91 8.99 23.66
CA VAL A 329 -28.54 8.45 22.46
C VAL A 329 -28.43 6.93 22.59
N SER A 330 -29.43 6.36 23.24
CA SER A 330 -29.61 4.94 23.51
C SER A 330 -29.25 4.10 22.29
N ASP A 331 -28.50 3.02 22.49
CA ASP A 331 -28.13 2.07 21.43
C ASP A 331 -29.36 1.64 20.62
N VAL A 332 -29.60 2.29 19.49
CA VAL A 332 -30.65 1.88 18.55
C VAL A 332 -30.13 0.70 17.77
N ALA A 333 -30.25 -0.49 18.37
CA ALA A 333 -30.32 -1.70 17.59
C ALA A 333 -31.44 -1.51 16.54
N ASN A 334 -31.06 -1.55 15.25
CA ASN A 334 -31.80 -1.04 14.08
C ASN A 334 -31.62 0.46 13.75
N GLY A 335 -30.39 0.97 13.78
CA GLY A 335 -30.00 2.20 13.06
C GLY A 335 -29.53 1.88 11.64
N THR A 336 -30.43 1.77 10.66
CA THR A 336 -30.10 1.56 9.24
C THR A 336 -29.92 2.88 8.50
N ASP A 337 -28.94 3.67 8.95
CA ASP A 337 -28.41 4.89 8.31
C ASP A 337 -26.89 4.89 8.57
N GLY A 338 -25.98 4.94 7.59
CA GLY A 338 -26.24 5.02 6.15
C GLY A 338 -25.00 4.78 5.26
N THR A 339 -23.95 4.12 5.76
CA THR A 339 -22.86 3.59 4.91
C THR A 339 -23.28 2.25 4.32
N GLY A 340 -24.25 2.28 3.40
CA GLY A 340 -24.50 1.13 2.54
C GLY A 340 -23.31 0.91 1.60
N ALA A 341 -23.09 -0.33 1.17
CA ALA A 341 -22.24 -0.61 0.02
C ALA A 341 -22.66 0.29 -1.15
N THR A 342 -21.70 0.94 -1.80
CA THR A 342 -22.03 1.79 -2.96
C THR A 342 -22.40 0.90 -4.13
N ASP A 343 -23.41 1.27 -4.89
CA ASP A 343 -23.79 0.57 -6.12
C ASP A 343 -22.96 1.03 -7.32
N ASN A 344 -22.12 2.07 -7.18
CA ASN A 344 -21.31 2.61 -8.28
C ASN A 344 -20.13 3.49 -7.82
N TRP A 345 -19.13 3.65 -8.69
CA TRP A 345 -17.97 4.52 -8.45
C TRP A 345 -18.16 6.00 -8.86
N ASN A 346 -19.33 6.41 -9.36
CA ASN A 346 -19.54 7.77 -9.90
C ASN A 346 -19.34 8.86 -8.85
N GLN A 347 -19.84 8.69 -7.61
CA GLN A 347 -19.71 9.74 -6.60
C GLN A 347 -18.27 9.93 -6.10
N ALA A 348 -17.52 8.83 -5.92
CA ALA A 348 -16.11 8.88 -5.48
C ALA A 348 -15.22 9.51 -6.56
N SER A 349 -15.32 9.05 -7.80
CA SER A 349 -14.54 9.54 -8.96
C SER A 349 -14.96 10.92 -9.51
N TYR A 350 -15.58 11.77 -8.67
CA TYR A 350 -16.18 13.07 -9.03
C TYR A 350 -17.12 13.04 -10.25
N GLY A 351 -17.64 11.88 -10.65
CA GLY A 351 -18.50 11.66 -11.79
C GLY A 351 -17.84 11.04 -13.03
N ALA A 352 -16.63 10.47 -12.92
CA ALA A 352 -15.87 9.94 -14.06
C ALA A 352 -16.22 8.50 -14.43
N PHE A 353 -16.42 7.61 -13.45
CA PHE A 353 -16.98 6.28 -13.67
C PHE A 353 -18.50 6.38 -13.93
N PRO A 354 -19.11 5.49 -14.73
CA PRO A 354 -20.57 5.50 -14.94
C PRO A 354 -21.35 5.25 -13.65
N LYS A 355 -22.60 5.75 -13.62
CA LYS A 355 -23.53 5.57 -12.49
C LYS A 355 -24.19 4.19 -12.43
N ASP A 356 -24.32 3.56 -13.59
CA ASP A 356 -25.16 2.39 -13.80
C ASP A 356 -24.28 1.23 -14.29
N PRO A 357 -23.39 0.65 -13.44
CA PRO A 357 -22.67 -0.58 -13.77
C PRO A 357 -23.62 -1.77 -13.94
N ASP A 358 -23.35 -2.64 -14.91
CA ASP A 358 -24.03 -3.93 -15.08
C ASP A 358 -23.63 -4.94 -14.00
N ILE A 359 -22.38 -4.87 -13.52
CA ILE A 359 -21.80 -5.75 -12.50
C ILE A 359 -21.19 -4.92 -11.39
N VAL A 360 -21.53 -5.27 -10.15
CA VAL A 360 -21.08 -4.63 -8.91
C VAL A 360 -20.66 -5.73 -7.95
N GLN A 361 -19.43 -5.64 -7.43
CA GLN A 361 -19.00 -6.54 -6.37
C GLN A 361 -19.74 -6.24 -5.05
N PHE A 362 -20.09 -7.26 -4.27
CA PHE A 362 -20.71 -7.02 -2.96
C PHE A 362 -19.74 -6.24 -2.06
N ASP A 363 -20.27 -5.38 -1.19
CA ASP A 363 -19.48 -4.48 -0.34
C ASP A 363 -18.52 -3.53 -1.11
N LEU A 364 -18.88 -3.15 -2.34
CA LEU A 364 -18.18 -2.09 -3.08
C LEU A 364 -18.18 -0.78 -2.29
N GLY A 365 -17.04 -0.08 -2.30
CA GLY A 365 -16.88 1.25 -1.73
C GLY A 365 -15.48 1.44 -1.15
N LEU A 366 -15.06 2.69 -0.92
CA LEU A 366 -13.71 3.03 -0.44
C LEU A 366 -13.26 2.12 0.72
N TYR A 367 -14.06 2.07 1.79
CA TYR A 367 -13.75 1.30 3.02
C TYR A 367 -14.33 -0.12 3.03
N GLY A 368 -14.78 -0.63 1.88
CA GLY A 368 -15.41 -1.95 1.73
C GLY A 368 -14.46 -3.00 1.17
N GLY A 369 -14.93 -4.25 1.11
CA GLY A 369 -14.19 -5.37 0.51
C GLY A 369 -14.28 -5.45 -1.01
N GLY A 370 -15.34 -4.87 -1.60
CA GLY A 370 -15.62 -4.94 -3.04
C GLY A 370 -14.87 -3.89 -3.85
N ILE A 371 -14.34 -4.28 -5.02
CA ILE A 371 -13.53 -3.41 -5.88
C ILE A 371 -13.91 -3.47 -7.37
N ILE A 372 -14.46 -4.59 -7.87
CA ILE A 372 -14.85 -4.73 -9.28
C ILE A 372 -16.11 -3.88 -9.58
N THR A 373 -16.06 -3.17 -10.70
CA THR A 373 -17.26 -2.81 -11.48
C THR A 373 -17.13 -3.28 -12.92
N GLY A 374 -18.25 -3.69 -13.53
CA GLY A 374 -18.32 -4.13 -14.92
C GLY A 374 -19.46 -3.46 -15.69
N TYR A 375 -19.25 -3.28 -16.99
CA TYR A 375 -20.11 -2.49 -17.88
C TYR A 375 -20.20 -3.18 -19.26
N PHE A 376 -21.36 -3.13 -19.91
CA PHE A 376 -21.55 -3.68 -21.24
C PHE A 376 -21.99 -2.60 -22.25
N TYR A 377 -21.16 -2.35 -23.26
CA TYR A 377 -21.40 -1.34 -24.30
C TYR A 377 -21.79 -2.00 -25.62
N ASP A 378 -23.09 -2.11 -25.86
CA ASP A 378 -23.68 -2.72 -27.06
C ASP A 378 -23.30 -1.99 -28.36
N ASP A 379 -23.04 -0.68 -28.32
CA ASP A 379 -22.74 0.16 -29.49
C ASP A 379 -21.31 0.00 -30.02
N ILE A 380 -20.38 -0.43 -29.17
CA ILE A 380 -19.02 -0.87 -29.53
C ILE A 380 -18.81 -2.38 -29.33
N SER A 381 -19.89 -3.16 -29.09
CA SER A 381 -19.87 -4.62 -28.86
C SER A 381 -18.80 -5.07 -27.82
N THR A 382 -18.57 -4.26 -26.78
CA THR A 382 -17.42 -4.42 -25.86
C THR A 382 -17.89 -4.50 -24.41
N GLY A 383 -17.45 -5.54 -23.71
CA GLY A 383 -17.51 -5.59 -22.24
C GLY A 383 -16.32 -4.86 -21.62
N VAL A 384 -16.52 -4.16 -20.51
CA VAL A 384 -15.43 -3.56 -19.74
C VAL A 384 -15.50 -4.01 -18.30
N ILE A 385 -14.40 -4.53 -17.76
CA ILE A 385 -14.24 -4.84 -16.34
C ILE A 385 -13.13 -3.97 -15.75
N SER A 386 -13.46 -3.19 -14.71
CA SER A 386 -12.54 -2.31 -14.00
C SER A 386 -12.08 -3.00 -12.72
N ILE A 387 -10.77 -3.23 -12.62
CA ILE A 387 -10.15 -3.96 -11.50
C ILE A 387 -9.00 -3.10 -10.95
N PRO A 388 -9.30 -2.11 -10.10
CA PRO A 388 -8.36 -1.05 -9.75
C PRO A 388 -7.25 -1.51 -8.79
N HIS A 389 -7.42 -2.63 -8.07
CA HIS A 389 -6.35 -3.36 -7.38
C HIS A 389 -6.70 -4.85 -7.20
N PHE A 390 -5.74 -5.69 -6.81
CA PHE A 390 -5.92 -7.13 -6.54
C PHE A 390 -5.85 -7.49 -5.04
N GLU A 391 -5.99 -6.54 -4.11
CA GLU A 391 -6.04 -6.84 -2.66
C GLU A 391 -7.39 -7.46 -2.26
N GLN A 392 -7.55 -8.74 -2.59
CA GLN A 392 -8.75 -9.52 -2.28
C GLN A 392 -8.31 -10.79 -1.57
N TYR A 393 -8.78 -10.94 -0.33
CA TYR A 393 -8.36 -11.93 0.65
C TYR A 393 -9.61 -12.38 1.44
N ASP A 394 -9.52 -13.43 2.26
CA ASP A 394 -10.65 -13.95 3.06
C ASP A 394 -11.96 -14.06 2.25
N TRP A 395 -13.05 -13.40 2.66
CA TRP A 395 -14.35 -13.43 1.97
C TRP A 395 -14.33 -12.71 0.62
N ASP A 396 -13.50 -11.67 0.47
CA ASP A 396 -13.51 -10.77 -0.68
C ASP A 396 -12.96 -11.46 -1.94
N PHE A 397 -12.06 -12.43 -1.77
CA PHE A 397 -11.58 -13.31 -2.86
C PHE A 397 -12.74 -14.09 -3.50
N GLY A 398 -13.63 -14.68 -2.69
CA GLY A 398 -14.79 -15.43 -3.18
C GLY A 398 -15.84 -14.54 -3.83
N ASN A 399 -16.04 -13.36 -3.25
CA ASN A 399 -16.91 -12.30 -3.76
C ASN A 399 -16.43 -11.80 -5.14
N PHE A 400 -15.13 -11.49 -5.28
CA PHE A 400 -14.46 -11.18 -6.55
C PHE A 400 -14.68 -12.29 -7.58
N SER A 401 -14.45 -13.55 -7.19
CA SER A 401 -14.61 -14.70 -8.08
C SER A 401 -16.05 -14.88 -8.57
N GLN A 402 -17.06 -14.51 -7.78
CA GLN A 402 -18.45 -14.54 -8.21
C GLN A 402 -18.76 -13.40 -9.18
N SER A 403 -18.38 -12.15 -8.86
CA SER A 403 -18.63 -11.00 -9.73
C SER A 403 -17.91 -11.10 -11.07
N LEU A 404 -16.71 -11.72 -11.10
CA LEU A 404 -16.02 -12.04 -12.35
C LEU A 404 -16.79 -13.09 -13.16
N ALA A 405 -17.31 -14.15 -12.54
CA ALA A 405 -18.14 -15.14 -13.22
C ALA A 405 -19.44 -14.52 -13.78
N ASP A 406 -20.13 -13.69 -12.98
CA ASP A 406 -21.35 -12.99 -13.38
C ASP A 406 -21.10 -12.04 -14.57
N PHE A 407 -19.93 -11.39 -14.63
CA PHE A 407 -19.50 -10.59 -15.77
C PHE A 407 -19.26 -11.44 -17.03
N MET A 408 -18.55 -12.57 -16.90
CA MET A 408 -18.24 -13.46 -18.03
C MET A 408 -19.51 -14.07 -18.64
N ASP A 409 -20.45 -14.51 -17.81
CA ASP A 409 -21.75 -15.03 -18.27
C ASP A 409 -22.63 -13.89 -18.84
N GLY A 410 -22.68 -12.72 -18.19
CA GLY A 410 -23.44 -11.56 -18.68
C GLY A 410 -22.97 -10.99 -20.02
N ALA A 411 -21.66 -11.08 -20.31
CA ALA A 411 -21.07 -10.75 -21.61
C ALA A 411 -21.38 -11.81 -22.68
N ARG A 412 -21.30 -13.09 -22.31
CA ARG A 412 -21.62 -14.25 -23.15
C ARG A 412 -23.10 -14.26 -23.57
N GLU A 413 -24.02 -13.92 -22.67
CA GLU A 413 -25.46 -13.80 -22.97
C GLU A 413 -25.76 -12.66 -23.96
N ARG A 414 -25.02 -11.54 -23.87
CA ARG A 414 -25.13 -10.40 -24.80
C ARG A 414 -24.44 -10.66 -26.15
N GLY A 415 -23.47 -11.57 -26.20
CA GLY A 415 -22.70 -11.88 -27.41
C GLY A 415 -21.68 -10.80 -27.78
N LEU A 416 -21.12 -10.11 -26.77
CA LEU A 416 -20.16 -9.01 -26.96
C LEU A 416 -18.89 -9.53 -27.64
N SER A 417 -18.45 -8.84 -28.68
CA SER A 417 -17.34 -9.26 -29.55
C SER A 417 -15.97 -9.05 -28.92
N HIS A 418 -15.83 -8.14 -27.95
CA HIS A 418 -14.54 -7.76 -27.36
C HIS A 418 -14.63 -7.55 -25.84
N ILE A 419 -13.47 -7.53 -25.17
CA ILE A 419 -13.33 -7.12 -23.77
C ILE A 419 -12.17 -6.13 -23.58
N ILE A 420 -12.42 -5.11 -22.74
CA ILE A 420 -11.38 -4.31 -22.09
C ILE A 420 -11.29 -4.72 -20.61
N VAL A 421 -10.08 -5.09 -20.17
CA VAL A 421 -9.73 -5.30 -18.77
C VAL A 421 -8.94 -4.08 -18.30
N ASP A 422 -9.57 -3.21 -17.52
CA ASP A 422 -8.96 -1.98 -17.03
C ASP A 422 -8.26 -2.24 -15.68
N VAL A 423 -6.93 -2.08 -15.71
CA VAL A 423 -6.00 -2.20 -14.56
C VAL A 423 -5.12 -0.95 -14.45
N GLN A 424 -5.65 0.22 -14.82
CA GLN A 424 -5.02 1.50 -14.46
C GLN A 424 -4.86 1.62 -12.93
N LYS A 425 -3.75 2.20 -12.46
CA LYS A 425 -3.43 2.38 -11.02
C LYS A 425 -3.36 1.10 -10.17
N ASN A 426 -3.36 -0.08 -10.79
CA ASN A 426 -3.39 -1.35 -10.07
C ASN A 426 -2.02 -1.73 -9.49
N TYR A 427 -1.86 -1.41 -8.20
CA TYR A 427 -0.66 -1.63 -7.42
C TYR A 427 -0.43 -3.10 -7.01
N GLY A 428 -1.32 -4.02 -7.38
CA GLY A 428 -1.22 -5.46 -7.11
C GLY A 428 -2.04 -5.92 -5.91
N GLY A 429 -1.53 -6.93 -5.19
CA GLY A 429 -2.25 -7.66 -4.14
C GLY A 429 -2.06 -9.17 -4.26
N SER A 430 -3.15 -9.94 -4.18
CA SER A 430 -3.11 -11.41 -4.19
C SER A 430 -2.71 -11.98 -5.56
N THR A 431 -1.63 -12.77 -5.62
CA THR A 431 -1.27 -13.52 -6.82
C THR A 431 -2.34 -14.55 -7.21
N GLY A 432 -3.13 -15.04 -6.26
CA GLY A 432 -4.26 -15.94 -6.53
C GLY A 432 -5.33 -15.29 -7.40
N ILE A 433 -5.55 -13.99 -7.24
CA ILE A 433 -6.48 -13.19 -8.06
C ILE A 433 -5.95 -13.00 -9.49
N ALA A 434 -4.66 -12.68 -9.62
CA ALA A 434 -4.00 -12.58 -10.92
C ALA A 434 -4.08 -13.91 -11.71
N LEU A 435 -3.85 -15.03 -11.03
CA LEU A 435 -3.93 -16.38 -11.61
C LEU A 435 -5.38 -16.82 -11.90
N LEU A 436 -6.35 -16.39 -11.08
CA LEU A 436 -7.78 -16.61 -11.35
C LEU A 436 -8.21 -15.86 -12.62
N LEU A 437 -7.98 -14.55 -12.67
CA LEU A 437 -8.35 -13.70 -13.81
C LEU A 437 -7.70 -14.18 -15.13
N PHE A 438 -6.45 -14.64 -15.07
CA PHE A 438 -5.79 -15.27 -16.22
C PHE A 438 -6.52 -16.54 -16.69
N ARG A 439 -6.93 -17.45 -15.78
CA ARG A 439 -7.63 -18.70 -16.15
C ARG A 439 -9.07 -18.49 -16.60
N GLU A 440 -9.72 -17.41 -16.18
CA GLU A 440 -11.06 -17.01 -16.65
C GLU A 440 -11.01 -16.52 -18.11
N LEU A 441 -10.02 -15.69 -18.44
CA LEU A 441 -9.85 -15.12 -19.78
C LEU A 441 -9.20 -16.10 -20.77
N PHE A 442 -8.25 -16.92 -20.30
CA PHE A 442 -7.44 -17.84 -21.10
C PHE A 442 -7.53 -19.29 -20.59
N PRO A 443 -8.73 -19.91 -20.64
CA PRO A 443 -8.93 -21.27 -20.15
C PRO A 443 -8.06 -22.28 -20.90
N GLY A 444 -7.49 -23.24 -20.16
CA GLY A 444 -6.64 -24.31 -20.70
C GLY A 444 -5.16 -23.95 -20.87
N ILE A 445 -4.74 -22.71 -20.58
CA ILE A 445 -3.32 -22.34 -20.48
C ILE A 445 -2.86 -22.46 -19.03
N ASP A 446 -1.88 -23.33 -18.76
CA ASP A 446 -1.24 -23.43 -17.45
C ASP A 446 -0.13 -22.36 -17.35
N PRO A 447 -0.19 -21.42 -16.40
CA PRO A 447 0.69 -20.25 -16.38
C PRO A 447 2.10 -20.59 -15.90
N PHE A 448 3.12 -20.18 -16.66
CA PHE A 448 4.50 -20.19 -16.16
C PHE A 448 4.65 -19.18 -15.03
N THR A 449 4.88 -19.67 -13.82
CA THR A 449 5.04 -18.88 -12.57
C THR A 449 6.51 -18.73 -12.15
N GLY A 450 7.43 -18.99 -13.09
CA GLY A 450 8.86 -19.11 -12.84
C GLY A 450 9.45 -17.91 -12.12
N SER A 451 10.10 -18.18 -10.99
CA SER A 451 10.73 -17.18 -10.15
C SER A 451 12.07 -17.66 -9.58
N GLN A 452 12.91 -16.74 -9.12
CA GLN A 452 14.23 -17.06 -8.55
C GLN A 452 14.56 -16.17 -7.35
N ARG A 453 15.50 -16.62 -6.52
CA ARG A 453 16.14 -15.82 -5.45
C ARG A 453 17.63 -15.68 -5.71
N ARG A 454 18.22 -14.60 -5.19
CA ARG A 454 19.67 -14.45 -5.05
C ARG A 454 20.20 -15.48 -4.05
N SER A 455 21.20 -16.27 -4.42
CA SER A 455 21.72 -17.39 -3.61
C SER A 455 22.88 -16.93 -2.73
N HIS A 456 22.60 -16.67 -1.45
CA HIS A 456 23.53 -16.09 -0.46
C HIS A 456 23.48 -16.83 0.88
N GLU A 457 24.50 -16.66 1.74
CA GLU A 457 24.66 -17.47 2.97
C GLU A 457 23.45 -17.40 3.92
N LEU A 458 22.89 -16.20 4.16
CA LEU A 458 21.80 -16.04 5.13
C LEU A 458 20.51 -16.69 4.63
N GLY A 459 20.09 -16.42 3.39
CA GLY A 459 18.94 -17.07 2.77
C GLY A 459 19.10 -18.59 2.67
N ASN A 460 20.29 -19.08 2.32
CA ASN A 460 20.54 -20.53 2.22
C ASN A 460 20.55 -21.23 3.59
N VAL A 461 21.01 -20.57 4.65
CA VAL A 461 20.90 -21.11 6.03
C VAL A 461 19.45 -21.09 6.52
N LEU A 462 18.69 -20.04 6.19
CA LEU A 462 17.29 -19.90 6.60
C LEU A 462 16.42 -20.95 5.89
N GLY A 463 16.45 -20.99 4.56
CA GLY A 463 15.69 -21.93 3.74
C GLY A 463 15.99 -23.39 4.03
N SER A 464 17.27 -23.79 4.09
CA SER A 464 17.63 -25.17 4.44
C SER A 464 17.17 -25.55 5.85
N SER A 465 17.16 -24.58 6.79
CA SER A 465 16.68 -24.81 8.15
C SER A 465 15.17 -24.94 8.25
N THR A 466 14.41 -24.09 7.55
CA THR A 466 12.94 -24.08 7.54
C THR A 466 12.38 -25.29 6.79
N THR A 467 12.90 -25.60 5.60
CA THR A 467 12.59 -26.84 4.87
C THR A 467 12.84 -28.08 5.75
N SER A 468 13.99 -28.16 6.43
CA SER A 468 14.32 -29.24 7.39
C SER A 468 13.43 -29.32 8.64
N ILE A 469 12.62 -28.28 8.93
CA ILE A 469 11.61 -28.29 10.00
C ILE A 469 10.27 -28.76 9.43
N TYR A 470 9.85 -28.22 8.28
CA TYR A 470 8.64 -28.62 7.55
C TYR A 470 8.60 -30.14 7.31
N GLU A 471 9.64 -30.71 6.70
CA GLU A 471 9.71 -32.15 6.38
C GLU A 471 9.51 -33.03 7.62
N ARG A 472 10.15 -32.64 8.73
CA ARG A 472 10.10 -33.33 10.03
C ARG A 472 8.72 -33.25 10.67
N TRP A 473 7.96 -32.21 10.37
CA TRP A 473 6.61 -31.99 10.87
C TRP A 473 5.55 -32.64 9.97
N ALA A 474 5.75 -32.66 8.65
CA ALA A 474 4.89 -33.31 7.66
C ALA A 474 4.74 -34.82 7.86
N VAL A 475 5.75 -35.48 8.46
CA VAL A 475 5.70 -36.90 8.87
C VAL A 475 5.49 -37.10 10.39
N GLY A 476 5.16 -36.02 11.11
CA GLY A 476 5.06 -35.99 12.57
C GLY A 476 3.72 -36.44 13.13
N ASN A 477 3.44 -36.06 14.38
CA ASN A 477 2.12 -36.22 14.99
C ASN A 477 1.06 -35.31 14.31
N GLU A 478 -0.20 -35.42 14.73
CA GLU A 478 -1.32 -34.60 14.21
C GLU A 478 -1.02 -33.10 14.23
N THR A 479 -0.79 -32.53 15.41
CA THR A 479 -0.44 -31.11 15.58
C THR A 479 0.80 -30.68 14.78
N GLN A 480 1.79 -31.56 14.59
CA GLN A 480 2.93 -31.27 13.73
C GLN A 480 2.54 -31.19 12.26
N ARG A 481 1.72 -32.12 11.77
CA ARG A 481 1.23 -32.11 10.38
C ARG A 481 0.34 -30.90 10.10
N ASP A 482 -0.46 -30.47 11.07
CA ASP A 482 -1.24 -29.23 10.98
C ASP A 482 -0.33 -27.99 10.86
N ASN A 483 0.75 -27.91 11.65
CA ASN A 483 1.75 -26.83 11.52
C ASN A 483 2.65 -26.99 10.27
N ALA A 484 2.73 -28.17 9.65
CA ALA A 484 3.41 -28.35 8.37
C ALA A 484 2.55 -27.85 7.20
N LEU A 485 1.24 -28.17 7.20
CA LEU A 485 0.29 -27.64 6.22
C LEU A 485 0.28 -26.10 6.21
N ALA A 486 0.33 -25.49 7.38
CA ALA A 486 0.47 -24.04 7.55
C ALA A 486 1.73 -23.44 6.88
N LEU A 487 2.82 -24.22 6.78
CA LEU A 487 4.09 -23.82 6.17
C LEU A 487 4.20 -24.31 4.71
N MET A 488 3.14 -24.85 4.09
CA MET A 488 3.28 -25.48 2.77
C MET A 488 3.59 -24.49 1.64
N ALA A 489 3.06 -23.26 1.72
CA ALA A 489 3.37 -22.19 0.77
C ALA A 489 4.47 -21.22 1.26
N ASP A 490 5.02 -21.46 2.45
CA ASP A 490 6.06 -20.63 3.08
C ASP A 490 7.24 -20.40 2.12
N GLU A 491 7.78 -19.18 2.09
CA GLU A 491 8.87 -18.83 1.16
C GLU A 491 10.10 -19.71 1.36
N TRP A 492 10.43 -20.07 2.61
CA TRP A 492 11.59 -20.83 3.03
C TRP A 492 11.36 -22.36 3.06
N VAL A 493 10.16 -22.83 2.68
CA VAL A 493 9.86 -24.25 2.39
C VAL A 493 9.85 -24.47 0.88
N ILE A 494 10.83 -25.22 0.36
CA ILE A 494 10.98 -25.37 -1.10
C ILE A 494 10.48 -26.71 -1.67
N THR A 495 10.45 -27.77 -0.87
CA THR A 495 10.04 -29.14 -1.31
C THR A 495 8.54 -29.29 -1.55
N THR A 496 7.82 -28.16 -1.59
CA THR A 496 6.39 -27.99 -1.89
C THR A 496 6.17 -27.18 -3.17
N LYS A 497 7.24 -26.68 -3.80
CA LYS A 497 7.23 -25.90 -5.03
C LYS A 497 7.85 -26.70 -6.18
N VAL A 498 7.46 -26.40 -7.42
CA VAL A 498 7.88 -27.10 -8.63
C VAL A 498 9.23 -26.56 -9.12
N ASN A 499 10.13 -27.45 -9.54
CA ASN A 499 11.37 -27.13 -10.24
C ASN A 499 11.09 -27.07 -11.75
N ALA A 500 11.13 -25.87 -12.33
CA ALA A 500 10.70 -25.61 -13.71
C ALA A 500 11.45 -26.45 -14.77
N ASP A 501 12.74 -26.72 -14.57
CA ASP A 501 13.57 -27.54 -15.47
C ASP A 501 13.12 -29.02 -15.54
N THR A 502 12.26 -29.46 -14.62
CA THR A 502 11.92 -30.88 -14.40
C THR A 502 10.42 -31.18 -14.34
N GLY A 503 9.57 -30.18 -14.04
CA GLY A 503 8.13 -30.36 -13.87
C GLY A 503 7.74 -31.19 -12.62
N VAL A 504 8.63 -31.31 -11.63
CA VAL A 504 8.37 -31.99 -10.35
C VAL A 504 8.87 -31.15 -9.17
N ASN A 505 8.37 -31.42 -7.97
CA ASN A 505 8.73 -30.63 -6.78
C ASN A 505 10.20 -30.87 -6.37
N PHE A 506 10.86 -29.81 -5.88
CA PHE A 506 12.26 -29.88 -5.40
C PHE A 506 12.44 -30.94 -4.31
N THR A 507 13.62 -31.56 -4.26
CA THR A 507 13.94 -32.61 -3.28
C THR A 507 14.67 -32.12 -2.03
N SER A 508 15.35 -30.97 -2.10
CA SER A 508 15.86 -30.23 -0.92
C SER A 508 16.23 -28.77 -1.26
N TRP A 509 16.60 -27.98 -0.25
CA TRP A 509 17.13 -26.63 -0.47
C TRP A 509 18.50 -26.64 -1.17
N GLU A 510 19.31 -27.69 -0.96
CA GLU A 510 20.61 -27.83 -1.59
C GLU A 510 20.54 -28.10 -3.10
N GLU A 511 19.39 -28.59 -3.60
CA GLU A 511 19.06 -28.63 -5.03
C GLU A 511 18.68 -27.21 -5.52
N TYR A 512 17.71 -26.59 -4.86
CA TYR A 512 17.16 -25.29 -5.25
C TYR A 512 18.17 -24.14 -5.23
N GLN A 513 19.10 -24.09 -4.29
CA GLN A 513 20.08 -22.99 -4.18
C GLN A 513 21.03 -22.86 -5.39
N GLY A 514 20.97 -23.79 -6.34
CA GLY A 514 21.67 -23.76 -7.62
C GLY A 514 23.04 -24.45 -7.60
N PRO A 515 24.03 -23.95 -8.35
CA PRO A 515 24.11 -22.58 -8.89
C PRO A 515 23.50 -22.45 -10.29
N ARG A 516 22.63 -21.45 -10.46
CA ARG A 516 22.65 -20.64 -11.69
C ARG A 516 23.59 -19.46 -11.43
N GLN A 517 24.51 -19.18 -12.33
CA GLN A 517 25.42 -18.04 -12.21
C GLN A 517 25.05 -17.02 -13.28
N GLU A 518 24.63 -15.84 -12.84
CA GLU A 518 24.21 -14.73 -13.70
C GLU A 518 24.90 -13.44 -13.21
N LYS A 519 25.37 -12.60 -14.13
CA LYS A 519 26.22 -11.43 -13.81
C LYS A 519 27.43 -11.86 -12.96
N ASP A 520 27.67 -11.22 -11.82
CA ASP A 520 28.72 -11.56 -10.84
C ASP A 520 28.20 -12.30 -9.59
N GLU A 521 26.92 -12.73 -9.59
CA GLU A 521 26.26 -13.39 -8.46
C GLU A 521 25.77 -14.82 -8.79
N ASN A 522 25.33 -15.54 -7.76
CA ASN A 522 24.62 -16.82 -7.90
C ASN A 522 23.13 -16.61 -7.62
N PHE A 523 22.30 -17.32 -8.36
CA PHE A 523 20.85 -17.41 -8.22
C PHE A 523 20.43 -18.86 -8.02
N SER A 524 19.23 -19.04 -7.49
CA SER A 524 18.57 -20.33 -7.38
C SER A 524 18.28 -20.97 -8.74
N LEU A 525 17.89 -22.24 -8.72
CA LEU A 525 17.05 -22.82 -9.78
C LEU A 525 15.68 -22.11 -9.80
N VAL A 526 14.94 -22.28 -10.90
CA VAL A 526 13.65 -21.60 -11.09
C VAL A 526 12.54 -22.35 -10.35
N GLU A 527 11.87 -21.67 -9.42
CA GLU A 527 10.74 -22.19 -8.65
C GLU A 527 9.39 -21.73 -9.21
N GLU A 528 8.43 -22.65 -9.25
CA GLU A 528 7.06 -22.44 -9.69
C GLU A 528 6.05 -22.91 -8.62
N TYR A 529 4.84 -22.35 -8.68
CA TYR A 529 3.73 -22.73 -7.80
C TYR A 529 3.17 -24.10 -8.18
N ASP A 530 2.92 -24.95 -7.18
CA ASP A 530 2.31 -26.27 -7.33
C ASP A 530 0.78 -26.13 -7.54
N LEU A 531 0.38 -25.55 -8.68
CA LEU A 531 -1.02 -25.24 -9.00
C LEU A 531 -1.90 -26.48 -9.25
N LYS A 532 -1.30 -27.68 -9.22
CA LYS A 532 -2.01 -28.97 -9.32
C LYS A 532 -2.23 -29.62 -7.94
N ASN A 533 -1.91 -28.89 -6.85
CA ASN A 533 -1.99 -29.36 -5.47
C ASN A 533 -2.96 -28.49 -4.63
N PRO A 534 -4.13 -29.02 -4.21
CA PRO A 534 -5.11 -28.25 -3.44
C PRO A 534 -4.60 -27.80 -2.06
N ASN A 535 -3.62 -28.50 -1.48
CA ASN A 535 -3.04 -28.10 -0.19
C ASN A 535 -2.10 -26.90 -0.37
N PHE A 536 -1.40 -26.80 -1.51
CA PHE A 536 -0.61 -25.62 -1.85
C PHE A 536 -1.53 -24.42 -2.07
N HIS A 537 -2.63 -24.58 -2.82
CA HIS A 537 -3.66 -23.53 -2.95
C HIS A 537 -4.17 -23.03 -1.60
N ALA A 538 -4.58 -23.96 -0.71
CA ALA A 538 -5.10 -23.60 0.61
C ALA A 538 -4.09 -22.83 1.49
N ALA A 539 -2.78 -23.08 1.32
CA ALA A 539 -1.72 -22.39 2.05
C ALA A 539 -1.26 -21.08 1.37
N ALA A 540 -1.37 -20.96 0.05
CA ALA A 540 -0.89 -19.82 -0.74
C ALA A 540 -1.95 -18.72 -0.95
N PHE A 541 -3.23 -19.07 -0.87
CA PHE A 541 -4.36 -18.20 -1.24
C PHE A 541 -5.45 -18.16 -0.15
N ASP A 542 -5.08 -18.05 1.13
CA ASP A 542 -6.01 -17.89 2.27
C ASP A 542 -7.14 -18.95 2.34
N GLY A 543 -6.79 -20.21 2.06
CA GLY A 543 -7.75 -21.33 2.01
C GLY A 543 -8.52 -21.47 0.70
N TRP A 544 -8.41 -20.53 -0.25
CA TRP A 544 -9.09 -20.61 -1.54
C TRP A 544 -8.46 -21.63 -2.48
N ILE A 545 -9.33 -22.34 -3.19
CA ILE A 545 -8.94 -23.38 -4.14
C ILE A 545 -9.25 -22.91 -5.56
N LEU A 546 -8.20 -22.66 -6.35
CA LEU A 546 -8.32 -22.35 -7.78
C LEU A 546 -8.68 -23.62 -8.57
N ASN A 547 -9.94 -24.06 -8.47
CA ASN A 547 -10.41 -25.36 -8.97
C ASN A 547 -10.08 -25.61 -10.46
N ARG A 548 -10.07 -24.56 -11.30
CA ARG A 548 -9.75 -24.66 -12.74
C ARG A 548 -8.29 -25.00 -13.07
N TYR A 549 -7.38 -25.02 -12.08
CA TYR A 549 -6.02 -25.58 -12.23
C TYR A 549 -5.90 -27.02 -11.72
N LEU A 550 -6.90 -27.51 -10.96
CA LEU A 550 -6.93 -28.88 -10.44
C LEU A 550 -7.70 -29.85 -11.34
N ASP A 551 -8.76 -29.37 -12.00
CA ASP A 551 -9.61 -30.16 -12.90
C ASP A 551 -9.27 -29.85 -14.36
N GLU A 552 -8.45 -30.71 -14.98
CA GLU A 552 -8.15 -30.65 -16.42
C GLU A 552 -9.34 -31.09 -17.30
N ASP A 553 -10.44 -31.61 -16.72
CA ASP A 553 -11.58 -32.18 -17.43
C ASP A 553 -12.84 -31.28 -17.50
N ASP A 554 -12.94 -30.15 -16.76
CA ASP A 554 -14.10 -29.20 -16.82
C ASP A 554 -14.39 -28.74 -18.26
N ALA A 555 -15.34 -29.40 -18.91
CA ALA A 555 -15.68 -29.17 -20.30
C ALA A 555 -16.66 -28.01 -20.50
N GLU A 556 -17.38 -27.57 -19.46
CA GLU A 556 -18.39 -26.51 -19.58
C GLU A 556 -17.76 -25.11 -19.63
N ARG A 557 -16.49 -24.98 -19.20
CA ARG A 557 -15.74 -23.69 -19.21
C ARG A 557 -14.33 -23.75 -19.82
N LYS A 558 -14.08 -24.73 -20.71
CA LYS A 558 -12.92 -24.72 -21.63
C LYS A 558 -13.08 -23.77 -22.82
N GLU A 559 -14.30 -23.38 -23.16
CA GLU A 559 -14.56 -22.43 -24.25
C GLU A 559 -14.37 -20.99 -23.74
N ALA A 560 -13.29 -20.34 -24.18
CA ALA A 560 -13.04 -18.93 -23.97
C ALA A 560 -14.16 -18.08 -24.59
N VAL A 561 -14.54 -16.98 -23.94
CA VAL A 561 -15.61 -16.07 -24.43
C VAL A 561 -15.11 -15.23 -25.62
N TRP A 562 -13.80 -14.95 -25.66
CA TRP A 562 -13.13 -14.14 -26.68
C TRP A 562 -11.90 -14.85 -27.23
N ALA A 563 -11.49 -14.50 -28.45
CA ALA A 563 -10.16 -14.87 -28.95
C ALA A 563 -9.08 -13.96 -28.30
N PRO A 564 -7.81 -14.39 -28.19
CA PRO A 564 -6.71 -13.57 -27.69
C PRO A 564 -6.61 -12.18 -28.31
N GLU A 565 -6.90 -12.06 -29.61
CA GLU A 565 -6.88 -10.81 -30.35
C GLU A 565 -8.05 -9.86 -30.02
N ASP A 566 -9.10 -10.33 -29.35
CA ASP A 566 -10.28 -9.57 -28.91
C ASP A 566 -10.22 -9.16 -27.42
N VAL A 567 -9.18 -9.59 -26.70
CA VAL A 567 -8.88 -9.19 -25.32
C VAL A 567 -7.87 -8.04 -25.31
N VAL A 568 -8.28 -6.90 -24.74
CA VAL A 568 -7.42 -5.73 -24.52
C VAL A 568 -7.24 -5.50 -23.03
N ILE A 569 -5.99 -5.40 -22.59
CA ILE A 569 -5.65 -4.89 -21.26
C ILE A 569 -5.40 -3.37 -21.38
N LEU A 570 -6.19 -2.58 -20.65
CA LEU A 570 -6.01 -1.15 -20.48
C LEU A 570 -5.20 -0.88 -19.22
N THR A 571 -4.21 -0.01 -19.33
CA THR A 571 -3.35 0.38 -18.22
C THR A 571 -2.82 1.80 -18.41
N ASP A 572 -2.27 2.39 -17.36
CA ASP A 572 -1.52 3.64 -17.37
C ASP A 572 -0.02 3.38 -17.07
N GLY A 573 0.41 2.11 -17.17
CA GLY A 573 1.79 1.66 -16.96
C GLY A 573 2.18 1.54 -15.48
N THR A 574 1.33 1.97 -14.55
CA THR A 574 1.63 1.97 -13.11
C THR A 574 1.42 0.58 -12.47
N CYS A 575 0.78 -0.34 -13.23
CA CYS A 575 0.56 -1.74 -12.93
C CYS A 575 1.78 -2.42 -12.30
N SER A 576 1.59 -2.95 -11.09
CA SER A 576 2.66 -3.33 -10.15
C SER A 576 2.39 -4.69 -9.49
N SER A 577 3.43 -5.38 -9.05
CA SER A 577 3.36 -6.63 -8.27
C SER A 577 2.44 -7.68 -8.95
N ALA A 578 1.40 -8.18 -8.27
CA ALA A 578 0.46 -9.13 -8.85
C ALA A 578 -0.27 -8.63 -10.12
N CYS A 579 -0.42 -7.32 -10.34
CA CYS A 579 -0.89 -6.79 -11.62
C CYS A 579 0.13 -7.06 -12.73
N ALA A 580 1.42 -6.79 -12.47
CA ALA A 580 2.48 -7.03 -13.44
C ALA A 580 2.60 -8.53 -13.81
N ILE A 581 2.33 -9.43 -12.85
CA ILE A 581 2.21 -10.88 -13.10
C ILE A 581 1.06 -11.15 -14.08
N PHE A 582 -0.15 -10.62 -13.83
CA PHE A 582 -1.29 -10.80 -14.73
C PHE A 582 -1.03 -10.24 -16.13
N VAL A 583 -0.52 -9.01 -16.25
CA VAL A 583 -0.24 -8.38 -17.56
C VAL A 583 0.82 -9.17 -18.34
N GLU A 584 1.86 -9.66 -17.66
CA GLU A 584 2.86 -10.54 -18.27
C GLU A 584 2.24 -11.84 -18.81
N LEU A 585 1.47 -12.56 -17.99
CA LEU A 585 0.84 -13.83 -18.40
C LEU A 585 -0.17 -13.61 -19.54
N ALA A 586 -1.07 -12.64 -19.38
CA ALA A 586 -2.11 -12.32 -20.36
C ALA A 586 -1.51 -11.92 -21.72
N THR A 587 -0.42 -11.15 -21.75
CA THR A 587 0.17 -10.68 -23.02
C THR A 587 1.12 -11.68 -23.68
N THR A 588 1.84 -12.50 -22.91
CA THR A 588 2.87 -13.42 -23.44
C THR A 588 2.35 -14.82 -23.71
N GLN A 589 1.46 -15.34 -22.86
CA GLN A 589 0.89 -16.69 -22.96
C GLN A 589 -0.57 -16.63 -23.41
N GLY A 590 -1.36 -15.74 -22.80
CA GLY A 590 -2.76 -15.49 -23.20
C GLY A 590 -2.91 -14.83 -24.57
N GLY A 591 -1.88 -14.12 -25.04
CA GLY A 591 -1.85 -13.45 -26.34
C GLY A 591 -2.56 -12.08 -26.41
N ALA A 592 -3.10 -11.58 -25.30
CA ALA A 592 -3.84 -10.31 -25.17
C ALA A 592 -3.09 -9.08 -25.72
N ARG A 593 -3.85 -8.12 -26.26
CA ARG A 593 -3.32 -6.80 -26.64
C ARG A 593 -3.20 -5.88 -25.42
N THR A 594 -2.34 -4.88 -25.52
CA THR A 594 -2.19 -3.82 -24.50
C THR A 594 -2.37 -2.43 -25.08
N VAL A 595 -3.16 -1.61 -24.39
CA VAL A 595 -3.26 -0.17 -24.63
C VAL A 595 -2.84 0.55 -23.35
N VAL A 596 -1.77 1.35 -23.42
CA VAL A 596 -1.33 2.19 -22.29
C VAL A 596 -1.72 3.65 -22.51
N VAL A 597 -2.24 4.33 -21.49
CA VAL A 597 -2.68 5.73 -21.60
C VAL A 597 -1.82 6.71 -20.79
N GLY A 598 -1.60 7.89 -21.36
CA GLY A 598 -0.93 9.01 -20.71
C GLY A 598 0.59 8.93 -20.81
N GLY A 599 1.25 9.10 -19.66
CA GLY A 599 2.69 9.22 -19.49
C GLY A 599 3.25 10.55 -20.03
N ALA A 600 4.52 10.81 -19.75
CA ALA A 600 5.20 12.08 -20.08
C ALA A 600 4.91 12.56 -21.52
N PRO A 601 4.53 13.83 -21.73
CA PRO A 601 4.01 14.35 -23.00
C PRO A 601 5.12 14.57 -24.03
N LYS A 602 5.53 13.44 -24.62
CA LYS A 602 6.44 13.30 -25.75
C LYS A 602 5.99 12.06 -26.56
N PRO A 603 6.23 12.01 -27.89
CA PRO A 603 5.94 10.83 -28.69
C PRO A 603 6.76 9.59 -28.27
N GLY A 604 6.45 8.43 -28.85
CA GLY A 604 7.14 7.17 -28.57
C GLY A 604 6.40 6.23 -27.60
N PRO A 605 6.96 5.02 -27.38
CA PRO A 605 6.35 3.94 -26.61
C PRO A 605 6.35 4.21 -25.10
N MET A 606 5.65 3.34 -24.38
CA MET A 606 5.53 3.27 -22.93
C MET A 606 5.21 1.81 -22.57
N GLN A 607 5.64 1.33 -21.40
CA GLN A 607 5.40 -0.05 -20.98
C GLN A 607 3.95 -0.28 -20.53
N ALA A 608 3.48 -1.52 -20.68
CA ALA A 608 2.21 -1.94 -20.10
C ALA A 608 2.29 -2.15 -18.58
N ALA A 609 3.48 -2.44 -18.04
CA ALA A 609 3.73 -2.53 -16.60
C ALA A 609 5.12 -1.97 -16.28
N SER A 610 5.15 -0.91 -15.49
CA SER A 610 6.33 -0.20 -14.98
C SER A 610 6.31 -0.04 -13.46
N GLY A 611 5.32 -0.60 -12.75
CA GLY A 611 5.49 -0.90 -11.32
C GLY A 611 6.55 -1.98 -11.11
N THR A 612 6.67 -2.50 -9.89
CA THR A 612 7.56 -3.65 -9.65
C THR A 612 7.05 -4.88 -10.41
N ARG A 613 7.99 -5.63 -10.97
CA ARG A 613 7.78 -6.88 -11.72
C ARG A 613 8.49 -8.04 -11.00
N GLY A 614 8.61 -7.93 -9.69
CA GLY A 614 9.03 -8.99 -8.79
C GLY A 614 7.86 -9.93 -8.43
N MET A 615 8.16 -11.21 -8.23
CA MET A 615 7.18 -12.25 -7.91
C MET A 615 6.75 -12.21 -6.42
N ARG A 616 7.58 -11.68 -5.52
CA ARG A 616 7.30 -11.64 -4.07
C ARG A 616 7.94 -10.45 -3.37
N MET A 617 7.12 -9.47 -3.01
CA MET A 617 7.33 -8.58 -1.86
C MET A 617 7.60 -9.38 -0.59
N TYR A 618 8.50 -8.92 0.28
CA TYR A 618 8.69 -9.47 1.62
C TYR A 618 9.11 -8.34 2.58
N TYR A 619 8.88 -8.54 3.89
CA TYR A 619 9.02 -7.46 4.89
C TYR A 619 10.21 -7.71 5.83
N SER A 620 10.76 -6.64 6.40
CA SER A 620 11.93 -6.75 7.28
C SER A 620 11.62 -7.39 8.63
N ASP A 621 10.38 -7.27 9.14
CA ASP A 621 9.93 -7.88 10.38
C ASP A 621 9.49 -9.34 10.19
N ASP A 622 8.83 -9.69 9.07
CA ASP A 622 8.68 -11.10 8.62
C ASP A 622 10.05 -11.80 8.60
N LEU A 623 11.07 -11.17 8.02
CA LEU A 623 12.44 -11.68 7.99
C LEU A 623 13.03 -11.87 9.40
N ASP A 624 12.76 -10.94 10.32
CA ASP A 624 13.24 -11.00 11.70
C ASP A 624 12.54 -12.11 12.50
N ILE A 625 11.26 -12.33 12.24
CA ILE A 625 10.44 -13.40 12.81
C ILE A 625 10.94 -14.76 12.32
N ASP A 626 11.13 -14.95 11.01
CA ASP A 626 11.60 -16.22 10.43
C ASP A 626 13.04 -16.55 10.84
N ILE A 627 13.94 -15.56 10.86
CA ILE A 627 15.29 -15.72 11.42
C ILE A 627 15.20 -16.15 12.90
N SER A 628 14.39 -15.47 13.72
CA SER A 628 14.23 -15.78 15.15
C SER A 628 13.65 -17.19 15.37
N TRP A 629 12.64 -17.57 14.59
CA TRP A 629 11.99 -18.87 14.62
C TRP A 629 12.92 -20.01 14.19
N ALA A 630 13.64 -19.85 13.08
CA ALA A 630 14.61 -20.83 12.61
C ALA A 630 15.74 -21.02 13.64
N ARG A 631 16.26 -19.93 14.23
CA ARG A 631 17.26 -19.97 15.33
C ARG A 631 16.76 -20.67 16.58
N LYS A 632 15.45 -20.63 16.86
CA LYS A 632 14.81 -21.29 18.02
C LYS A 632 14.65 -22.81 17.82
N LEU A 633 14.58 -23.28 16.58
CA LEU A 633 14.27 -24.68 16.24
C LEU A 633 15.42 -25.45 15.55
N ASN A 634 16.46 -24.76 15.07
CA ASN A 634 17.59 -25.35 14.35
C ASN A 634 18.93 -24.77 14.84
N GLU A 635 19.82 -25.64 15.34
CA GLU A 635 21.14 -25.24 15.87
C GLU A 635 22.07 -24.65 14.78
N THR A 636 21.89 -25.00 13.50
CA THR A 636 22.66 -24.40 12.39
C THR A 636 22.25 -22.94 12.16
N ALA A 637 20.94 -22.67 12.10
CA ALA A 637 20.40 -21.32 12.02
C ALA A 637 20.85 -20.47 13.22
N LYS A 638 20.72 -21.02 14.43
CA LYS A 638 21.17 -20.42 15.70
C LYS A 638 22.64 -20.01 15.72
N ALA A 639 23.50 -20.76 15.02
CA ALA A 639 24.94 -20.54 14.94
C ALA A 639 25.39 -19.61 13.79
N ARG A 640 24.63 -19.50 12.70
CA ARG A 640 25.03 -18.77 11.47
C ARG A 640 24.18 -17.53 11.14
N LEU A 641 22.89 -17.51 11.47
CA LEU A 641 22.05 -16.33 11.27
C LEU A 641 22.35 -15.25 12.34
N PRO A 642 22.13 -13.96 12.06
CA PRO A 642 22.29 -12.87 13.04
C PRO A 642 21.46 -13.11 14.31
N ALA A 643 21.95 -12.65 15.46
CA ALA A 643 21.40 -12.99 16.78
C ALA A 643 20.60 -11.87 17.47
N ASN A 644 20.82 -10.62 17.08
CA ASN A 644 20.04 -9.46 17.49
C ASN A 644 19.67 -8.68 16.23
N ARG A 645 18.38 -8.62 15.90
CA ARG A 645 17.82 -7.74 14.85
C ARG A 645 16.69 -6.85 15.36
N ASN A 646 16.25 -7.07 16.61
CA ASN A 646 15.25 -6.29 17.33
C ASN A 646 15.68 -4.84 17.68
N GLU A 647 16.98 -4.54 17.61
CA GLU A 647 17.55 -3.22 17.93
C GLU A 647 17.96 -2.50 16.63
N THR A 648 16.97 -2.06 15.86
CA THR A 648 17.13 -1.43 14.54
C THR A 648 17.80 -0.05 14.55
N GLY A 649 17.87 0.62 15.70
CA GLY A 649 18.40 1.99 15.85
C GLY A 649 17.42 3.09 15.44
N ILE A 650 16.61 2.86 14.40
CA ILE A 650 15.48 3.72 14.00
C ILE A 650 14.20 2.88 13.96
N TYR A 651 13.10 3.42 14.46
CA TYR A 651 11.78 2.78 14.45
C TYR A 651 11.26 2.65 13.02
N ILE A 652 10.87 1.43 12.67
CA ILE A 652 10.36 1.04 11.37
C ILE A 652 8.83 0.90 11.51
N ASN A 653 8.07 1.74 10.82
CA ASN A 653 6.65 1.46 10.57
C ASN A 653 6.52 0.52 9.36
N TYR A 654 7.45 0.62 8.40
CA TYR A 654 7.54 -0.25 7.23
C TYR A 654 8.97 -0.33 6.67
N ALA A 655 9.38 -1.52 6.24
CA ALA A 655 10.50 -1.70 5.30
C ALA A 655 10.25 -2.94 4.42
N GLY A 656 9.96 -2.72 3.14
CA GLY A 656 9.75 -3.76 2.15
C GLY A 656 11.00 -4.03 1.30
N PHE A 657 11.07 -5.23 0.70
CA PHE A 657 11.99 -5.53 -0.39
C PHE A 657 11.43 -6.63 -1.31
N ASN A 658 12.02 -6.83 -2.49
CA ASN A 658 11.65 -7.91 -3.42
C ASN A 658 12.50 -9.17 -3.17
N LEU A 659 11.90 -10.19 -2.54
CA LEU A 659 12.57 -11.47 -2.26
C LEU A 659 12.74 -12.35 -3.50
N ARG A 660 11.74 -12.38 -4.41
CA ARG A 660 11.78 -13.20 -5.64
C ARG A 660 11.66 -12.35 -6.90
N ASP A 661 12.57 -12.54 -7.84
CA ASP A 661 12.42 -12.07 -9.23
C ASP A 661 11.30 -12.88 -9.92
N GLN A 662 10.48 -12.24 -10.77
CA GLN A 662 9.68 -12.96 -11.76
C GLN A 662 10.51 -13.13 -13.06
N LEU A 663 10.42 -14.30 -13.68
CA LEU A 663 11.09 -14.67 -14.93
C LEU A 663 10.07 -14.92 -16.05
N ARG A 664 10.56 -15.12 -17.28
CA ARG A 664 9.78 -15.57 -18.44
C ARG A 664 10.37 -16.85 -18.99
N GLU A 665 9.52 -17.74 -19.49
CA GLU A 665 9.91 -19.04 -20.06
C GLU A 665 10.91 -18.93 -21.23
N ASP A 666 10.83 -17.85 -22.03
CA ASP A 666 11.69 -17.64 -23.21
C ASP A 666 13.16 -17.30 -22.88
N ASP A 667 13.39 -16.75 -21.69
CA ASP A 667 14.67 -16.24 -21.19
C ASP A 667 14.55 -16.04 -19.68
N VAL A 668 14.98 -17.07 -18.95
CA VAL A 668 15.10 -17.10 -17.49
C VAL A 668 16.35 -16.38 -16.98
N SER A 669 17.25 -15.89 -17.86
CA SER A 669 18.47 -15.19 -17.42
C SER A 669 18.16 -13.81 -16.86
N THR A 670 17.30 -13.03 -17.54
CA THR A 670 17.03 -11.63 -17.17
C THR A 670 15.68 -11.48 -16.46
N PRO A 671 15.64 -11.04 -15.19
CA PRO A 671 14.38 -10.76 -14.48
C PRO A 671 13.50 -9.74 -15.18
N LEU A 672 12.18 -9.90 -15.06
CA LEU A 672 11.19 -9.03 -15.70
C LEU A 672 11.29 -7.56 -15.27
N GLN A 673 11.81 -7.30 -14.07
CA GLN A 673 12.17 -5.97 -13.56
C GLN A 673 13.09 -5.19 -14.52
N PHE A 674 13.89 -5.90 -15.34
CA PHE A 674 14.87 -5.31 -16.25
C PHE A 674 14.56 -5.49 -17.74
N ARG A 675 13.47 -6.20 -18.09
CA ARG A 675 13.07 -6.46 -19.49
C ARG A 675 12.03 -5.43 -19.95
N TYR A 676 12.43 -4.56 -20.89
CA TYR A 676 11.55 -3.51 -21.40
C TYR A 676 10.32 -4.07 -22.14
N ALA A 677 9.12 -3.72 -21.69
CA ALA A 677 7.85 -4.33 -22.12
C ALA A 677 6.81 -3.29 -22.58
N ALA A 678 7.09 -2.63 -23.71
CA ALA A 678 6.18 -1.69 -24.36
C ALA A 678 4.80 -2.30 -24.67
N ALA A 679 3.75 -1.49 -24.50
CA ALA A 679 2.40 -1.82 -24.94
C ALA A 679 2.29 -1.88 -26.49
N ASP A 680 1.27 -2.57 -27.01
CA ASP A 680 1.01 -2.63 -28.46
C ASP A 680 0.62 -1.24 -29.03
N CYS A 681 -0.09 -0.44 -28.22
CA CYS A 681 -0.51 0.93 -28.52
C CYS A 681 -0.35 1.83 -27.28
N ARG A 682 0.08 3.08 -27.48
CA ARG A 682 -0.04 4.15 -26.46
C ARG A 682 -1.08 5.17 -26.90
N LEU A 683 -1.93 5.63 -25.99
CA LEU A 683 -2.82 6.77 -26.17
C LEU A 683 -2.38 7.95 -25.30
N TYR A 684 -2.71 9.16 -25.71
CA TYR A 684 -2.76 10.29 -24.79
C TYR A 684 -4.14 10.40 -24.16
N PHE A 685 -4.19 10.72 -22.87
CA PHE A 685 -5.40 11.28 -22.27
C PHE A 685 -5.85 12.53 -23.04
N THR A 686 -7.15 12.74 -23.16
CA THR A 686 -7.77 13.92 -23.76
C THR A 686 -8.59 14.68 -22.72
N LEU A 687 -8.90 15.95 -23.01
CA LEU A 687 -9.76 16.77 -22.16
C LEU A 687 -11.21 16.22 -22.03
N ASP A 688 -11.61 15.30 -22.92
CA ASP A 688 -12.93 14.66 -22.91
C ASP A 688 -12.93 13.27 -22.23
N ASN A 689 -11.77 12.61 -22.07
CA ASN A 689 -11.65 11.25 -21.52
C ASN A 689 -10.89 11.13 -20.18
N VAL A 690 -9.98 12.06 -19.82
CA VAL A 690 -9.12 11.94 -18.61
C VAL A 690 -9.89 11.86 -17.28
N TYR A 691 -11.11 12.37 -17.25
CA TYR A 691 -12.04 12.28 -16.12
C TYR A 691 -13.40 11.72 -16.57
N ASN A 692 -13.42 10.78 -17.51
CA ASN A 692 -14.63 10.22 -18.11
C ASN A 692 -14.34 8.82 -18.67
N MET A 693 -14.49 7.80 -17.82
CA MET A 693 -14.05 6.43 -18.12
C MET A 693 -14.79 5.84 -19.33
N SER A 694 -16.09 6.13 -19.51
CA SER A 694 -16.81 5.73 -20.72
C SER A 694 -16.12 6.20 -21.99
N ALA A 695 -15.74 7.49 -22.09
CA ALA A 695 -15.06 8.00 -23.28
C ALA A 695 -13.67 7.37 -23.46
N LEU A 696 -12.94 7.13 -22.37
CA LEU A 696 -11.64 6.48 -22.41
C LEU A 696 -11.75 5.05 -22.95
N TRP A 697 -12.70 4.26 -22.45
CA TRP A 697 -12.93 2.89 -22.92
C TRP A 697 -13.37 2.84 -24.39
N HIS A 698 -14.12 3.82 -24.88
CA HIS A 698 -14.46 3.93 -26.31
C HIS A 698 -13.23 4.29 -27.17
N ASP A 699 -12.39 5.24 -26.73
CA ASP A 699 -11.14 5.57 -27.42
C ASP A 699 -10.17 4.37 -27.46
N VAL A 700 -10.12 3.59 -26.38
CA VAL A 700 -9.33 2.35 -26.26
C VAL A 700 -9.86 1.25 -27.18
N ALA A 701 -11.16 0.97 -27.18
CA ALA A 701 -11.78 0.00 -28.09
C ALA A 701 -11.52 0.37 -29.55
N ARG A 702 -11.74 1.64 -29.92
CA ARG A 702 -11.48 2.14 -31.26
C ARG A 702 -10.01 2.02 -31.64
N ALA A 703 -9.07 2.37 -30.76
CA ALA A 703 -7.64 2.27 -31.03
C ALA A 703 -7.14 0.82 -31.17
N ALA A 704 -7.76 -0.12 -30.44
CA ALA A 704 -7.39 -1.52 -30.47
C ALA A 704 -8.00 -2.30 -31.65
N PHE A 705 -9.26 -2.02 -32.02
CA PHE A 705 -10.05 -2.84 -32.94
C PHE A 705 -10.38 -2.17 -34.29
N GLU A 706 -10.49 -0.84 -34.35
CA GLU A 706 -10.91 -0.11 -35.56
C GLU A 706 -9.79 0.68 -36.24
N ASP A 707 -9.12 1.56 -35.49
CA ASP A 707 -8.23 2.61 -36.00
C ASP A 707 -6.94 2.71 -35.17
N PRO A 708 -5.92 1.88 -35.47
CA PRO A 708 -4.62 1.98 -34.83
C PRO A 708 -3.86 3.27 -35.20
N SER A 709 -4.39 4.12 -36.09
CA SER A 709 -3.85 5.48 -36.28
C SER A 709 -4.14 6.39 -35.09
N LEU A 710 -5.04 6.00 -34.16
CA LEU A 710 -5.28 6.68 -32.88
C LEU A 710 -4.11 6.57 -31.89
N CYS A 711 -3.20 5.60 -32.04
CA CYS A 711 -1.99 5.50 -31.22
C CYS A 711 -1.05 6.73 -31.37
N VAL A 712 -0.29 7.03 -30.32
CA VAL A 712 0.72 8.10 -30.28
C VAL A 712 1.82 7.83 -31.32
N GLU A 713 2.31 8.88 -31.99
CA GLU A 713 3.35 8.73 -33.02
C GLU A 713 4.56 7.97 -32.48
N GLY A 714 5.01 6.96 -33.24
CA GLY A 714 6.16 6.14 -32.88
C GLY A 714 5.94 5.15 -31.72
N SER A 715 4.74 5.05 -31.12
CA SER A 715 4.50 4.16 -29.98
C SER A 715 4.32 2.68 -30.30
N THR A 716 3.84 2.35 -31.50
CA THR A 716 3.43 0.98 -31.87
C THR A 716 4.60 0.11 -32.38
N GLY A 717 4.44 -1.22 -32.34
CA GLY A 717 5.36 -2.15 -33.01
C GLY A 717 6.61 -2.55 -32.21
N TYR A 718 6.54 -2.51 -30.88
CA TYR A 718 7.57 -3.01 -29.97
C TYR A 718 7.24 -4.41 -29.42
N THR A 719 6.11 -4.99 -29.83
CA THR A 719 5.67 -6.35 -29.47
C THR A 719 5.90 -7.32 -30.63
N SER A 720 5.72 -8.62 -30.36
CA SER A 720 5.81 -9.71 -31.36
C SER A 720 4.73 -9.64 -32.44
N ARG A 721 3.70 -8.81 -32.28
CA ARG A 721 2.55 -8.65 -33.20
C ARG A 721 2.86 -7.75 -34.42
N THR A 722 4.13 -7.60 -34.78
CA THR A 722 4.60 -6.73 -35.88
C THR A 722 4.43 -7.38 -37.25
N ALA A 723 3.96 -6.62 -38.24
CA ALA A 723 3.75 -7.11 -39.61
C ALA A 723 5.05 -7.58 -40.31
N ASP A 724 6.20 -7.02 -39.92
CA ASP A 724 7.53 -7.40 -40.40
C ASP A 724 8.18 -8.56 -39.59
N GLY A 725 7.49 -9.08 -38.56
CA GLY A 725 7.90 -10.25 -37.78
C GLY A 725 9.06 -10.03 -36.79
N ALA A 726 9.51 -8.79 -36.59
CA ALA A 726 10.55 -8.43 -35.63
C ALA A 726 10.15 -7.19 -34.82
N PRO A 727 10.07 -7.29 -33.47
CA PRO A 727 9.85 -6.13 -32.62
C PRO A 727 10.91 -5.04 -32.82
N LYS A 728 10.50 -3.77 -32.71
CA LYS A 728 11.45 -2.66 -32.56
C LYS A 728 12.27 -2.85 -31.28
N ALA A 729 13.56 -2.51 -31.33
CA ALA A 729 14.40 -2.47 -30.14
C ALA A 729 13.86 -1.46 -29.10
N PRO A 730 14.08 -1.71 -27.79
CA PRO A 730 13.71 -0.76 -26.73
C PRO A 730 14.22 0.67 -26.99
N PRO A 731 13.51 1.72 -26.51
CA PRO A 731 14.00 3.08 -26.62
C PRO A 731 15.29 3.26 -25.82
N SER A 732 16.18 4.12 -26.30
CA SER A 732 17.40 4.49 -25.58
C SER A 732 17.05 5.07 -24.20
N ARG A 733 17.69 4.56 -23.14
CA ARG A 733 17.47 4.92 -21.72
C ARG A 733 17.16 6.41 -21.54
N SER A 734 15.89 6.70 -21.23
CA SER A 734 15.40 8.07 -21.05
C SER A 734 15.57 8.62 -19.62
N ALA A 735 16.36 7.94 -18.78
CA ALA A 735 16.56 8.21 -17.35
C ALA A 735 16.66 9.71 -17.03
N VAL A 736 15.61 10.24 -16.38
CA VAL A 736 15.64 11.56 -15.77
C VAL A 736 16.44 11.41 -14.48
N ARG A 737 17.59 12.07 -14.39
CA ARG A 737 18.36 12.03 -13.14
C ARG A 737 17.59 12.80 -12.08
N ALA A 738 17.10 12.10 -11.07
CA ALA A 738 16.56 12.69 -9.86
C ALA A 738 17.53 13.74 -9.29
N PRO A 739 17.07 14.97 -8.98
CA PRO A 739 17.87 15.90 -8.18
C PRO A 739 18.09 15.30 -6.79
N SER A 740 19.21 15.63 -6.15
CA SER A 740 19.38 15.27 -4.73
C SER A 740 18.45 16.13 -3.86
N PRO A 741 17.89 15.60 -2.75
CA PRO A 741 17.03 16.36 -1.85
C PRO A 741 17.72 17.63 -1.33
N GLU A 742 16.96 18.72 -1.15
CA GLU A 742 17.51 19.94 -0.57
C GLU A 742 17.88 19.71 0.89
N SER A 743 19.18 19.81 1.21
CA SER A 743 19.67 19.75 2.59
C SER A 743 19.22 20.97 3.39
N ALA A 744 18.95 20.79 4.68
CA ALA A 744 18.54 21.85 5.58
C ALA A 744 19.54 23.00 5.63
N THR A 745 19.06 24.24 5.51
CA THR A 745 19.86 25.42 5.84
C THR A 745 20.23 25.36 7.33
N ALA A 746 21.52 25.20 7.62
CA ALA A 746 22.01 24.74 8.92
C ALA A 746 21.40 25.45 10.15
N PHE A 747 20.44 24.77 10.79
CA PHE A 747 19.98 25.09 12.14
C PHE A 747 20.95 24.48 13.16
N THR A 748 21.35 25.27 14.16
CA THR A 748 22.14 24.79 15.29
C THR A 748 21.20 24.30 16.39
N THR A 749 20.94 23.01 16.44
CA THR A 749 20.36 22.36 17.63
C THR A 749 21.41 22.31 18.74
N ASP A 750 21.07 22.78 19.94
CA ASP A 750 21.94 22.56 21.11
C ASP A 750 21.96 21.07 21.45
N TYR A 751 23.13 20.46 21.31
CA TYR A 751 23.36 19.03 21.51
C TYR A 751 23.51 18.72 23.01
N ASP A 752 22.54 18.00 23.59
CA ASP A 752 22.64 17.50 24.97
C ASP A 752 23.48 16.19 25.00
N PRO A 753 24.70 16.16 25.60
CA PRO A 753 25.66 15.07 25.38
C PRO A 753 25.39 13.76 26.15
N ILE A 754 24.16 13.51 26.62
CA ILE A 754 23.90 12.47 27.62
C ILE A 754 23.88 11.06 27.00
N SER A 755 25.08 10.47 27.00
CA SER A 755 25.45 9.08 26.75
C SER A 755 25.58 8.63 25.28
N TYR A 756 26.71 7.95 25.00
CA TYR A 756 27.01 7.32 23.72
C TYR A 756 26.42 5.90 23.59
N ASP A 757 25.94 5.32 24.70
CA ASP A 757 25.44 3.94 24.79
C ASP A 757 24.00 3.83 25.33
N GLY A 758 23.37 4.96 25.71
CA GLY A 758 22.10 4.96 26.44
C GLY A 758 20.94 5.51 25.62
N LEU A 759 20.04 4.62 25.20
CA LEU A 759 18.66 5.00 24.91
C LEU A 759 18.03 5.62 26.16
N PRO A 760 17.25 6.72 26.07
CA PRO A 760 16.50 7.24 27.21
C PRO A 760 15.51 6.18 27.69
N ALA A 761 15.35 6.05 29.01
CA ALA A 761 14.47 5.07 29.63
C ALA A 761 12.98 5.45 29.47
N GLY A 762 12.43 5.21 28.28
CA GLY A 762 11.01 5.34 27.96
C GLY A 762 10.28 4.00 27.91
N GLN A 763 8.95 4.04 27.95
CA GLN A 763 8.14 2.92 27.47
C GLN A 763 8.25 2.88 25.93
N PRO A 764 8.46 1.74 25.28
CA PRO A 764 8.31 1.66 23.83
C PRO A 764 6.85 1.89 23.42
N ARG A 765 6.65 2.42 22.21
CA ARG A 765 5.37 2.32 21.48
C ARG A 765 4.98 0.85 21.39
N THR A 766 3.69 0.57 21.31
CA THR A 766 3.17 -0.78 21.07
C THR A 766 3.37 -1.17 19.61
N GLY A 767 4.62 -1.46 19.23
CA GLY A 767 4.94 -2.14 17.98
C GLY A 767 4.61 -3.64 18.03
N ASN A 768 4.84 -4.32 16.91
CA ASN A 768 4.17 -5.54 16.40
C ASN A 768 4.11 -6.81 17.31
N ASN A 769 4.52 -6.77 18.58
CA ASN A 769 4.47 -7.89 19.55
C ASN A 769 4.37 -7.37 21.01
N VAL A 770 3.17 -7.02 21.49
CA VAL A 770 2.91 -6.65 22.91
C VAL A 770 1.75 -7.46 23.52
N GLU A 771 1.84 -7.77 24.83
CA GLU A 771 0.81 -8.52 25.57
C GLU A 771 -0.58 -7.86 25.51
N LEU A 772 -1.59 -8.68 25.20
CA LEU A 772 -3.00 -8.29 25.10
C LEU A 772 -3.57 -7.74 26.43
N LYS A 773 -3.68 -6.42 26.53
CA LYS A 773 -4.35 -5.75 27.66
C LYS A 773 -5.87 -5.84 27.53
N VAL A 774 -6.45 -6.88 28.12
CA VAL A 774 -7.91 -7.02 28.32
C VAL A 774 -8.44 -5.86 29.16
N CYS A 775 -9.64 -5.38 28.82
CA CYS A 775 -10.29 -4.24 29.48
C CYS A 775 -11.80 -4.46 29.65
N ASP A 776 -12.43 -3.67 30.52
CA ASP A 776 -13.88 -3.55 30.66
C ASP A 776 -14.34 -2.25 29.98
N PRO A 777 -15.20 -2.29 28.94
CA PRO A 777 -15.67 -1.09 28.23
C PRO A 777 -16.48 -0.14 29.12
N ASN A 778 -16.92 -0.59 30.31
CA ASN A 778 -17.62 0.23 31.30
C ASN A 778 -16.65 1.01 32.23
N VAL A 779 -15.34 0.74 32.19
CA VAL A 779 -14.36 1.33 33.11
C VAL A 779 -13.38 2.25 32.36
N GLN A 780 -13.52 3.55 32.61
CA GLN A 780 -12.69 4.58 31.99
C GLN A 780 -11.21 4.50 32.43
N GLY A 781 -10.30 4.93 31.56
CA GLY A 781 -8.87 5.04 31.87
C GLY A 781 -8.08 3.72 31.83
N GLN A 782 -8.70 2.57 31.56
CA GLN A 782 -7.97 1.29 31.49
C GLN A 782 -6.99 1.19 30.30
N CYS A 783 -7.19 1.99 29.25
CA CYS A 783 -6.37 2.01 28.04
C CYS A 783 -5.68 3.38 27.87
N PRO A 784 -4.49 3.61 28.44
CA PRO A 784 -3.70 4.81 28.13
C PRO A 784 -3.44 4.91 26.63
N GLY A 785 -3.66 6.09 26.04
CA GLY A 785 -3.43 6.35 24.61
C GLY A 785 -4.40 5.71 23.62
N GLY A 786 -5.30 4.83 24.05
CA GLY A 786 -6.22 4.08 23.18
C GLY A 786 -7.63 3.95 23.73
N GLN A 787 -8.41 3.03 23.18
CA GLN A 787 -9.79 2.74 23.61
C GLN A 787 -9.96 1.29 24.00
N CYS A 788 -10.90 1.02 24.90
CA CYS A 788 -11.40 -0.33 25.13
C CYS A 788 -12.45 -0.67 24.06
N LYS A 789 -12.20 -1.68 23.23
CA LYS A 789 -13.09 -2.10 22.13
C LYS A 789 -13.38 -3.59 22.17
N THR A 790 -14.62 -3.95 21.81
CA THR A 790 -15.13 -5.31 21.90
C THR A 790 -15.20 -5.96 20.52
N PHE A 791 -14.25 -6.83 20.21
CA PHE A 791 -14.17 -7.54 18.93
C PHE A 791 -14.83 -8.93 19.01
N PRO A 792 -15.38 -9.45 17.90
CA PRO A 792 -15.81 -10.84 17.79
C PRO A 792 -14.60 -11.76 17.50
N THR A 793 -14.39 -12.78 18.33
CA THR A 793 -13.28 -13.75 18.17
C THR A 793 -13.83 -15.14 17.95
N SER A 794 -13.30 -15.89 16.99
CA SER A 794 -13.71 -17.28 16.71
C SER A 794 -12.85 -18.27 17.53
N CYS A 795 -13.47 -19.01 18.46
CA CYS A 795 -12.86 -20.15 19.13
C CYS A 795 -13.40 -21.48 18.57
N SER A 796 -12.73 -22.60 18.90
CA SER A 796 -13.18 -23.97 18.58
C SER A 796 -14.64 -24.27 18.96
N ASP A 797 -15.11 -23.63 20.02
CA ASP A 797 -16.42 -23.89 20.64
C ASP A 797 -17.48 -22.86 20.20
N GLY A 798 -17.12 -21.91 19.33
CA GLY A 798 -18.00 -20.87 18.80
C GLY A 798 -17.39 -19.46 18.80
N ARG A 799 -18.14 -18.47 18.30
CA ARG A 799 -17.75 -17.05 18.35
C ARG A 799 -18.03 -16.46 19.74
N ILE A 800 -17.00 -15.89 20.36
CA ILE A 800 -17.07 -15.11 21.60
C ILE A 800 -16.89 -13.61 21.30
N ARG A 801 -17.06 -12.76 22.31
CA ARG A 801 -16.70 -11.33 22.27
C ARG A 801 -15.66 -11.04 23.34
N VAL A 802 -14.61 -10.31 22.95
CA VAL A 802 -13.49 -9.96 23.83
C VAL A 802 -13.28 -8.45 23.78
N SER A 803 -13.12 -7.82 24.94
CA SER A 803 -12.80 -6.40 25.07
C SER A 803 -11.31 -6.22 25.35
N VAL A 804 -10.59 -5.54 24.45
CA VAL A 804 -9.15 -5.25 24.58
C VAL A 804 -8.86 -3.77 24.36
N CYS A 805 -7.75 -3.29 24.93
CA CYS A 805 -7.20 -1.99 24.59
C CYS A 805 -6.64 -2.02 23.17
N THR A 806 -7.01 -1.01 22.38
CA THR A 806 -6.59 -0.86 20.98
C THR A 806 -6.32 0.61 20.67
N ASN A 807 -5.35 0.87 19.80
CA ASN A 807 -5.06 2.21 19.31
C ASN A 807 -6.11 2.61 18.27
N SER A 808 -6.25 3.92 18.05
CA SER A 808 -7.00 4.44 16.90
C SER A 808 -6.16 4.26 15.64
N CYS A 809 -6.77 3.78 14.56
CA CYS A 809 -6.13 3.65 13.26
C CYS A 809 -6.92 4.44 12.19
N ALA A 810 -6.23 4.88 11.15
CA ALA A 810 -6.91 5.41 9.96
C ALA A 810 -7.42 4.23 9.11
N ALA A 811 -8.33 4.50 8.18
CA ALA A 811 -8.66 3.53 7.15
C ALA A 811 -7.39 3.03 6.45
N PHE A 812 -7.36 1.74 6.11
CA PHE A 812 -6.23 1.04 5.46
C PHE A 812 -4.89 1.08 6.21
N SER A 813 -4.84 1.66 7.42
CA SER A 813 -3.72 1.38 8.34
C SER A 813 -3.72 -0.10 8.67
N VAL A 814 -2.55 -0.72 8.58
CA VAL A 814 -2.32 -2.07 9.09
C VAL A 814 -1.90 -2.02 10.56
N CYS A 815 -2.42 -3.01 11.29
CA CYS A 815 -2.22 -3.26 12.70
C CYS A 815 -1.43 -4.57 12.89
N ASP A 816 -0.85 -4.79 14.08
CA ASP A 816 -0.03 -5.98 14.40
C ASP A 816 -0.58 -7.29 13.82
N GLY A 817 0.31 -8.11 13.25
CA GLY A 817 -0.08 -9.37 12.62
C GLY A 817 -0.78 -9.17 11.25
N ASN A 818 -0.57 -8.01 10.63
CA ASN A 818 -1.04 -7.67 9.28
C ASN A 818 -2.57 -7.56 9.16
N LEU A 819 -3.20 -6.94 10.16
CA LEU A 819 -4.65 -6.81 10.29
C LEU A 819 -5.16 -5.44 9.82
N LYS A 820 -6.21 -5.44 8.99
CA LYS A 820 -6.88 -4.20 8.51
C LYS A 820 -7.60 -3.49 9.67
N CYS A 821 -7.51 -2.15 9.72
CA CYS A 821 -8.24 -1.30 10.67
C CYS A 821 -9.77 -1.53 10.64
N ASP A 822 -10.39 -1.82 11.80
CA ASP A 822 -11.85 -2.02 11.91
C ASP A 822 -12.58 -0.67 11.94
N MET A 823 -13.13 -0.31 10.78
CA MET A 823 -13.91 0.90 10.56
C MET A 823 -15.37 0.78 11.08
N SER A 824 -15.85 -0.43 11.39
CA SER A 824 -17.27 -0.69 11.71
C SER A 824 -17.70 -0.11 13.07
N SER A 825 -16.74 0.23 13.93
CA SER A 825 -16.98 0.88 15.24
C SER A 825 -16.45 2.31 15.31
N SER A 826 -16.19 2.94 14.15
CA SER A 826 -15.70 4.31 14.03
C SER A 826 -16.72 5.35 14.53
N ARG A 827 -16.22 6.50 14.99
CA ARG A 827 -17.04 7.67 15.35
C ARG A 827 -16.77 8.81 14.37
N PRO A 828 -17.78 9.38 13.69
CA PRO A 828 -17.59 10.65 13.00
C PRO A 828 -17.39 11.74 14.06
N THR A 829 -16.20 12.36 14.13
CA THR A 829 -15.98 13.44 15.10
C THR A 829 -16.69 14.70 14.64
N THR A 830 -17.84 15.02 15.26
CA THR A 830 -18.73 16.15 14.93
C THR A 830 -18.22 17.51 15.43
N GLU A 831 -16.90 17.69 15.50
CA GLU A 831 -16.24 18.97 15.83
C GLU A 831 -15.52 19.52 14.60
N SER A 832 -15.74 20.80 14.31
CA SER A 832 -15.35 21.46 13.06
C SER A 832 -13.83 21.55 12.87
N LYS A 833 -13.29 20.74 11.95
CA LYS A 833 -11.85 20.66 11.63
C LYS A 833 -11.62 20.96 10.15
N GLN A 834 -10.67 21.84 9.86
CA GLN A 834 -10.52 22.48 8.56
C GLN A 834 -9.79 21.59 7.55
N GLN A 835 -10.47 21.22 6.46
CA GLN A 835 -9.83 20.76 5.22
C GLN A 835 -9.83 21.88 4.18
N LEU A 836 -8.90 21.82 3.23
CA LEU A 836 -8.90 22.70 2.06
C LEU A 836 -9.80 22.15 0.95
N ASP A 837 -10.39 23.06 0.19
CA ASP A 837 -11.39 22.85 -0.85
C ASP A 837 -10.97 23.65 -2.12
N PRO A 838 -11.39 23.34 -3.36
CA PRO A 838 -11.13 24.17 -4.53
C PRO A 838 -12.08 25.39 -4.58
N SER A 839 -12.90 25.59 -3.55
CA SER A 839 -13.22 26.94 -3.09
C SER A 839 -12.01 27.65 -2.51
N GLY A 840 -11.46 27.07 -1.45
CA GLY A 840 -10.66 27.77 -0.47
C GLY A 840 -11.49 28.28 0.73
N ASP A 841 -12.80 28.02 0.77
CA ASP A 841 -13.54 28.03 2.02
C ASP A 841 -13.15 26.79 2.84
N PHE A 842 -13.04 26.95 4.15
CA PHE A 842 -12.65 25.87 5.05
C PHE A 842 -13.88 25.04 5.45
N VAL A 843 -14.05 23.88 4.83
CA VAL A 843 -15.14 22.94 5.12
C VAL A 843 -14.69 21.91 6.18
N THR A 844 -15.66 21.35 6.91
CA THR A 844 -15.44 20.44 8.04
C THR A 844 -15.37 18.99 7.62
N SER A 845 -14.18 18.40 7.64
CA SER A 845 -13.98 16.96 7.42
C SER A 845 -13.94 16.20 8.75
N SER A 846 -14.91 15.31 8.98
CA SER A 846 -14.81 14.33 10.07
C SER A 846 -13.97 13.14 9.62
N GLN A 847 -12.70 13.09 10.04
CA GLN A 847 -11.93 11.84 9.96
C GLN A 847 -12.62 10.79 10.85
N THR A 848 -13.13 9.73 10.24
CA THR A 848 -13.52 8.51 10.93
C THR A 848 -12.27 7.67 11.18
N PHE A 849 -11.91 7.51 12.44
CA PHE A 849 -10.89 6.55 12.86
C PHE A 849 -11.55 5.21 13.19
N GLY A 850 -11.01 4.13 12.62
CA GLY A 850 -11.29 2.78 13.06
C GLY A 850 -10.41 2.38 14.23
N PHE A 851 -10.44 1.10 14.57
CA PHE A 851 -9.70 0.53 15.70
C PHE A 851 -9.00 -0.74 15.28
N CYS A 852 -7.76 -0.95 15.74
CA CYS A 852 -7.01 -2.14 15.35
C CYS A 852 -7.68 -3.41 15.91
N PRO A 853 -8.23 -4.29 15.05
CA PRO A 853 -8.69 -5.59 15.51
C PRO A 853 -7.49 -6.47 15.85
N ARG A 854 -7.74 -7.49 16.66
CA ARG A 854 -6.72 -8.41 17.19
C ARG A 854 -7.22 -9.82 17.00
N THR A 855 -6.62 -10.58 16.07
CA THR A 855 -6.93 -12.00 15.82
C THR A 855 -5.96 -12.95 16.56
N ASP A 856 -4.84 -12.41 17.03
CA ASP A 856 -3.84 -12.99 17.95
C ASP A 856 -4.40 -13.33 19.36
N VAL A 857 -5.70 -13.10 19.59
CA VAL A 857 -6.41 -13.30 20.86
C VAL A 857 -6.55 -14.80 21.20
N GLN A 858 -5.46 -15.39 21.69
CA GLN A 858 -5.42 -16.73 22.31
C GLN A 858 -6.09 -16.79 23.70
N LEU A 859 -7.26 -16.18 23.85
CA LEU A 859 -8.14 -16.39 25.02
C LEU A 859 -8.96 -17.68 24.92
N CYS A 860 -8.94 -18.35 23.77
CA CYS A 860 -9.49 -19.70 23.56
C CYS A 860 -8.68 -20.78 24.31
N GLY A 861 -8.56 -20.65 25.63
CA GLY A 861 -7.76 -21.52 26.51
C GLY A 861 -7.87 -21.16 28.00
N THR A 862 -8.15 -19.88 28.33
CA THR A 862 -8.40 -19.44 29.71
C THR A 862 -9.90 -19.37 29.99
N LYS A 863 -10.36 -20.09 31.02
CA LYS A 863 -11.65 -19.78 31.67
C LYS A 863 -11.61 -18.34 32.20
N ASN A 864 -12.77 -17.69 32.27
CA ASN A 864 -12.92 -16.35 32.87
C ASN A 864 -12.10 -16.20 34.16
N PRO A 865 -11.41 -15.07 34.37
CA PRO A 865 -11.08 -14.66 35.74
C PRO A 865 -12.39 -14.50 36.52
N ASP A 866 -12.50 -15.15 37.68
CA ASP A 866 -13.68 -15.04 38.53
C ASP A 866 -13.90 -13.58 38.98
N PRO A 867 -15.16 -13.13 39.14
CA PRO A 867 -15.46 -11.74 39.45
C PRO A 867 -14.94 -11.34 40.84
N VAL A 868 -14.25 -10.18 40.86
CA VAL A 868 -13.95 -9.26 41.97
C VAL A 868 -14.17 -9.81 43.40
N ALA A 869 -13.09 -9.99 44.15
CA ALA A 869 -13.15 -10.30 45.57
C ALA A 869 -13.82 -9.17 46.39
N GLU A 870 -14.87 -9.49 47.14
CA GLU A 870 -15.51 -8.54 48.07
C GLU A 870 -14.60 -8.19 49.25
N ASP A 871 -14.62 -6.91 49.66
CA ASP A 871 -13.80 -6.35 50.73
C ASP A 871 -14.11 -6.95 52.12
N THR A 872 -13.09 -7.52 52.77
CA THR A 872 -13.22 -8.15 54.09
C THR A 872 -13.12 -7.15 55.26
N THR A 873 -14.06 -6.21 55.36
CA THR A 873 -14.16 -5.29 56.51
C THR A 873 -15.07 -5.84 57.62
N THR A 874 -14.48 -6.53 58.61
CA THR A 874 -15.22 -7.18 59.70
C THR A 874 -15.91 -6.20 60.66
N THR A 875 -17.23 -6.35 60.86
CA THR A 875 -17.92 -5.90 62.09
C THR A 875 -18.77 -7.03 62.67
N LYS A 876 -18.83 -7.12 64.02
CA LYS A 876 -19.49 -8.21 64.75
C LYS A 876 -20.89 -7.80 65.21
N SER A 877 -21.91 -8.63 64.97
CA SER A 877 -23.12 -8.64 65.78
C SER A 877 -23.77 -10.04 65.86
N THR A 878 -24.33 -10.35 67.03
CA THR A 878 -24.85 -11.68 67.46
C THR A 878 -26.31 -11.93 67.03
N GLY A 879 -26.72 -13.17 66.68
CA GLY A 879 -28.09 -13.41 66.16
C GLY A 879 -28.78 -14.80 66.23
N THR A 880 -28.30 -15.78 67.00
CA THR A 880 -29.00 -17.04 67.41
C THR A 880 -30.19 -17.67 66.61
N LYS A 881 -29.96 -18.92 66.16
CA LYS A 881 -30.80 -20.14 66.32
C LYS A 881 -32.06 -20.42 65.46
N ARG A 882 -32.12 -21.70 65.02
CA ARG A 882 -33.25 -22.54 64.54
C ARG A 882 -33.81 -22.22 63.14
N GLY A 883 -34.18 -23.19 62.30
CA GLY A 883 -33.87 -24.64 62.32
C GLY A 883 -35.02 -25.57 61.86
N LYS A 884 -34.80 -26.27 60.73
CA LYS A 884 -35.65 -27.32 60.11
C LYS A 884 -37.05 -26.89 59.63
N PHE A 885 -37.33 -27.08 58.34
CA PHE A 885 -38.02 -28.30 57.85
C PHE A 885 -37.78 -28.50 56.34
N ALA A 886 -38.22 -29.62 55.77
CA ALA A 886 -37.88 -30.06 54.40
C ALA A 886 -39.16 -30.37 53.57
N PRO A 887 -39.16 -31.13 52.44
CA PRO A 887 -39.46 -30.53 51.14
C PRO A 887 -40.69 -31.10 50.40
N LYS A 888 -41.11 -30.43 49.31
CA LYS A 888 -41.88 -30.94 48.15
C LYS A 888 -41.66 -29.95 46.98
N VAL A 889 -41.35 -30.28 45.72
CA VAL A 889 -41.53 -31.45 44.81
C VAL A 889 -42.76 -31.36 43.90
N LYS A 890 -42.47 -31.28 42.59
CA LYS A 890 -43.27 -31.54 41.36
C LYS A 890 -44.30 -30.51 40.82
N GLY A 891 -44.12 -30.22 39.52
CA GLY A 891 -45.16 -29.82 38.56
C GLY A 891 -45.33 -28.30 38.37
N GLY A 892 -45.31 -27.72 37.16
CA GLY A 892 -44.98 -28.26 35.84
C GLY A 892 -45.95 -27.76 34.75
N SER A 893 -45.43 -27.39 33.56
CA SER A 893 -46.12 -26.70 32.45
C SER A 893 -46.73 -25.33 32.80
N VAL A 894 -46.87 -24.39 31.86
CA VAL A 894 -46.51 -24.42 30.42
C VAL A 894 -45.22 -23.63 30.20
#